data_AF-A0A835JM85-F1
#
_entry.id   AF-A0A835JM85-F1
#
_cell.length_a   1.000
_cell.length_b   1.000
_cell.length_c   1.000
_cell.angle_alpha   90.00
_cell.angle_beta   90.00
_cell.angle_gamma   90.00
#
_symmetry.space_group_name_H-M   'P 1'
#
loop_
_entity.id
_entity.type
_entity.pdbx_description
1 polymer ?
#
loop_
_entity_poly.entity_id
_entity_poly.type
_entity_poly.pdbx_seq_one_letter_code
_entity_poly.pdbx_strand_id
1 'polypeptide(L)'
;MGSVEEHSSLLEDGLIQQDESNELYTGDGSVDINGNPVLKQKTGNWKACPFILGTECCERLAYYGIATNLVTYLTIKLHEGNVSAARNVTTWSGTCYLTPLIGAVLADAYWGRYWTIAVFSSIYFIGMCTLTLSASIPALKPAECVGSLCPSATPAQYAVFFFGLYLIALGTGGIKPCVSSFGADQFDDSDPKERVKKGSFFNWFYFSINIGALISSSFLVYVQDNAGWGLGFGIPALFMAIAIGSFFSGTSLYRFQRPGGSPITRMCQVLVASFHKWNLEVPQDSSLLYETQDKHSAIEGSRKLEHSDELKCLDKAAVLSEAEMKSGDFPNPWRLCTVTQVEELKILIRMFPIWATGIVFSAVYAQMSTMFVEQGMLMDTTIGSFTIPPASLSTFDVISVICWVPIYDRIVVPIARRFTGKERGFSDLQRMGIGLFISMLSMTAAALVEIKRLQLVKELGLAGEAVAVPISIFWQIPQYMLVGASEVFTFIGQLEFFYEQSPDAMRSLCSALSLLTTSLGNYLSSFILTMVTYFTTTGGKPGWIPDNLNEGHLDYFFWLLAGLSFLNMLVYVFRARDSMLLITASADQSVKLWNVQTGAQLYTFSFNSPARSVDFSVGDNLAVITTDPFMGVTSAINVKSIADDPSQQCGESVLTITGPTGRINRAVWGPLNKTIISAGEDSVIRVWDSETGKLLKESNQEVGHKKQITSLTKSADGSHFLTGSLDKSAKLWDTRTLTLIKTYATERPVNAVAMSPLLDHVVLGGGQDASSVTTTDHRAGKFEAKFYSKVLQEEIGGVKGHFGPINALAFNPDGKSAGKCLFEWGANVEMGSTSFSSGGEDGYVRLHHFDPDYFSIKI
;
A
#
# COMPACT_ATOMS: atom_id res chain seq x y z
N MET A 1 -14.84 -19.84 -60.54
CA MET A 1 -13.58 -19.36 -59.93
C MET A 1 -13.72 -17.93 -59.42
N GLY A 2 -14.89 -17.52 -58.91
CA GLY A 2 -15.17 -16.12 -58.55
C GLY A 2 -15.94 -15.94 -57.25
N SER A 3 -15.94 -16.92 -56.34
CA SER A 3 -16.68 -16.85 -55.06
C SER A 3 -15.80 -17.04 -53.83
N VAL A 4 -14.51 -17.31 -53.99
CA VAL A 4 -13.56 -17.51 -52.89
C VAL A 4 -12.72 -16.23 -52.65
N GLU A 5 -12.40 -15.48 -53.71
CA GLU A 5 -11.69 -14.21 -53.60
C GLU A 5 -12.57 -13.10 -52.99
N GLU A 6 -13.86 -13.00 -53.39
CA GLU A 6 -14.81 -12.02 -52.81
C GLU A 6 -15.06 -12.23 -51.31
N HIS A 7 -15.08 -13.48 -50.84
CA HIS A 7 -15.26 -13.77 -49.42
C HIS A 7 -13.99 -13.48 -48.59
N SER A 8 -12.80 -13.63 -49.19
CA SER A 8 -11.55 -13.24 -48.53
C SER A 8 -11.39 -11.73 -48.46
N SER A 9 -11.75 -11.00 -49.53
CA SER A 9 -11.67 -9.54 -49.55
C SER A 9 -12.67 -8.89 -48.60
N LEU A 10 -13.88 -9.45 -48.45
CA LEU A 10 -14.87 -8.96 -47.47
C LEU A 10 -14.47 -9.22 -46.02
N LEU A 11 -13.75 -10.32 -45.74
CA LEU A 11 -13.19 -10.60 -44.42
C LEU A 11 -11.98 -9.71 -44.12
N GLU A 12 -11.14 -9.45 -45.12
CA GLU A 12 -9.96 -8.58 -45.00
C GLU A 12 -10.37 -7.11 -44.88
N ASP A 13 -11.34 -6.62 -45.67
CA ASP A 13 -11.96 -5.30 -45.51
C ASP A 13 -12.70 -5.15 -44.17
N GLY A 14 -13.35 -6.21 -43.68
CA GLY A 14 -14.00 -6.23 -42.37
C GLY A 14 -13.02 -6.20 -41.19
N LEU A 15 -11.86 -6.84 -41.32
CA LEU A 15 -10.76 -6.80 -40.34
C LEU A 15 -10.04 -5.44 -40.38
N ILE A 16 -9.82 -4.87 -41.56
CA ILE A 16 -9.23 -3.53 -41.73
C ILE A 16 -10.17 -2.44 -41.17
N GLN A 17 -11.49 -2.55 -41.39
CA GLN A 17 -12.46 -1.64 -40.74
C GLN A 17 -12.56 -1.81 -39.22
N GLN A 18 -12.38 -3.03 -38.70
CA GLN A 18 -12.30 -3.27 -37.25
C GLN A 18 -11.02 -2.68 -36.63
N ASP A 19 -9.89 -2.75 -37.31
CA ASP A 19 -8.64 -2.13 -36.84
C ASP A 19 -8.67 -0.59 -36.93
N GLU A 20 -9.22 0.00 -38.00
CA GLU A 20 -9.37 1.46 -38.12
C GLU A 20 -10.37 2.04 -37.10
N SER A 21 -11.44 1.30 -36.77
CA SER A 21 -12.42 1.74 -35.76
C SER A 21 -11.89 1.63 -34.32
N ASN A 22 -11.03 0.65 -34.02
CA ASN A 22 -10.33 0.52 -32.73
C ASN A 22 -9.25 1.60 -32.49
N GLU A 23 -8.70 2.21 -33.55
CA GLU A 23 -7.80 3.36 -33.40
C GLU A 23 -8.54 4.69 -33.14
N LEU A 24 -9.75 4.85 -33.70
CA LEU A 24 -10.48 6.13 -33.66
C LEU A 24 -11.20 6.37 -32.32
N TYR A 25 -11.75 5.32 -31.72
CA TYR A 25 -12.55 5.35 -30.49
C TYR A 25 -11.79 4.78 -29.29
N THR A 26 -12.07 5.29 -28.10
CA THR A 26 -11.47 4.79 -26.84
C THR A 26 -11.77 3.31 -26.61
N GLY A 27 -10.74 2.52 -26.27
CA GLY A 27 -10.86 1.07 -26.08
C GLY A 27 -11.32 0.64 -24.67
N ASP A 28 -11.46 1.60 -23.76
CA ASP A 28 -11.76 1.40 -22.33
C ASP A 28 -13.25 1.54 -21.97
N GLY A 29 -14.14 1.60 -22.97
CA GLY A 29 -15.58 1.76 -22.75
C GLY A 29 -16.03 3.18 -22.36
N SER A 30 -15.14 4.18 -22.45
CA SER A 30 -15.50 5.58 -22.20
C SER A 30 -16.62 6.06 -23.11
N VAL A 31 -17.54 6.85 -22.55
CA VAL A 31 -18.66 7.48 -23.26
C VAL A 31 -18.65 9.00 -23.11
N ASP A 32 -19.36 9.68 -24.01
CA ASP A 32 -19.63 11.12 -23.92
C ASP A 32 -20.79 11.38 -22.95
N ILE A 33 -21.14 12.64 -22.72
CA ILE A 33 -22.26 13.00 -21.85
C ILE A 33 -23.62 12.46 -22.32
N ASN A 34 -23.74 12.13 -23.61
CA ASN A 34 -24.96 11.55 -24.21
C ASN A 34 -24.94 10.01 -24.21
N GLY A 35 -23.87 9.38 -23.69
CA GLY A 35 -23.72 7.94 -23.62
C GLY A 35 -23.15 7.27 -24.88
N ASN A 36 -22.67 8.06 -25.86
CA ASN A 36 -22.08 7.55 -27.10
C ASN A 36 -20.57 7.27 -26.94
N PRO A 37 -20.00 6.32 -27.70
CA PRO A 37 -18.55 6.09 -27.73
C PRO A 37 -17.76 7.33 -28.16
N VAL A 38 -16.59 7.55 -27.54
CA VAL A 38 -15.85 8.82 -27.71
C VAL A 38 -14.63 8.69 -28.62
N LEU A 39 -14.43 9.70 -29.46
CA LEU A 39 -13.24 9.85 -30.30
C LEU A 39 -12.01 10.25 -29.47
N LYS A 40 -10.92 9.48 -29.58
CA LYS A 40 -9.67 9.70 -28.81
C LYS A 40 -9.10 11.12 -28.99
N GLN A 41 -9.16 11.67 -30.21
CA GLN A 41 -8.55 12.96 -30.53
C GLN A 41 -9.32 14.19 -30.00
N LYS A 42 -10.65 14.06 -29.80
CA LYS A 42 -11.53 15.20 -29.52
C LYS A 42 -11.74 15.45 -28.03
N THR A 43 -11.64 14.41 -27.20
CA THR A 43 -11.99 14.43 -25.77
C THR A 43 -10.87 13.87 -24.90
N GLY A 44 -10.93 14.15 -23.60
CA GLY A 44 -10.01 13.68 -22.58
C GLY A 44 -8.61 14.28 -22.71
N ASN A 45 -7.64 13.51 -22.24
CA ASN A 45 -6.22 13.84 -22.25
C ASN A 45 -5.94 15.19 -21.56
N TRP A 46 -4.81 15.81 -21.88
CA TRP A 46 -4.41 17.12 -21.34
C TRP A 46 -5.31 18.30 -21.73
N LYS A 47 -6.33 18.10 -22.58
CA LYS A 47 -7.34 19.14 -22.89
C LYS A 47 -8.36 19.29 -21.76
N ALA A 48 -8.75 18.17 -21.16
CA ALA A 48 -9.68 18.11 -20.02
C ALA A 48 -8.99 18.40 -18.68
N CYS A 49 -7.72 18.00 -18.54
CA CYS A 49 -6.98 18.05 -17.26
C CYS A 49 -6.93 19.44 -16.59
N PRO A 50 -6.74 20.58 -17.28
CA PRO A 50 -6.65 21.88 -16.62
C PRO A 50 -7.90 22.26 -15.82
N PHE A 51 -9.09 21.90 -16.32
CA PHE A 51 -10.35 22.14 -15.61
C PHE A 51 -10.44 21.33 -14.32
N ILE A 52 -10.05 20.05 -14.38
CA ILE A 52 -10.07 19.14 -13.22
C ILE A 52 -9.01 19.54 -12.18
N LEU A 53 -7.78 19.85 -12.61
CA LEU A 53 -6.68 20.28 -11.75
C LEU A 53 -6.99 21.63 -11.08
N GLY A 54 -7.60 22.56 -11.81
CA GLY A 54 -8.06 23.84 -11.27
C GLY A 54 -9.12 23.66 -10.19
N THR A 55 -10.10 22.78 -10.42
CA THR A 55 -11.11 22.45 -9.42
C THR A 55 -10.49 21.84 -8.15
N GLU A 56 -9.55 20.91 -8.29
CA GLU A 56 -8.84 20.32 -7.13
C GLU A 56 -8.06 21.38 -6.36
N CYS A 57 -7.31 22.24 -7.05
CA CYS A 57 -6.52 23.30 -6.42
C CYS A 57 -7.40 24.24 -5.58
N CYS A 58 -8.55 24.66 -6.13
CA CYS A 58 -9.50 25.53 -5.44
C CYS A 58 -10.17 24.84 -4.25
N GLU A 59 -10.53 23.55 -4.38
CA GLU A 59 -11.10 22.78 -3.28
C GLU A 59 -10.11 22.66 -2.12
N ARG A 60 -8.84 22.32 -2.41
CA ARG A 60 -7.81 22.20 -1.37
C ARG A 60 -7.54 23.51 -0.67
N LEU A 61 -7.46 24.59 -1.44
CA LEU A 61 -7.33 25.93 -0.88
C LEU A 61 -8.48 26.25 0.07
N ALA A 62 -9.72 25.91 -0.29
CA ALA A 62 -10.89 26.13 0.55
C ALA A 62 -10.95 25.23 1.79
N TYR A 63 -10.66 23.95 1.65
CA TYR A 63 -10.65 23.00 2.75
C TYR A 63 -9.60 23.38 3.81
N TYR A 64 -8.34 23.56 3.40
CA TYR A 64 -7.28 23.98 4.32
C TYR A 64 -7.50 25.41 4.85
N GLY A 65 -8.23 26.24 4.10
CA GLY A 65 -8.46 27.63 4.48
C GLY A 65 -9.34 27.71 5.70
N ILE A 66 -10.26 26.77 5.83
CA ILE A 66 -11.05 26.62 7.04
C ILE A 66 -10.27 25.80 8.06
N ALA A 67 -9.80 24.61 7.68
CA ALA A 67 -9.30 23.61 8.63
C ALA A 67 -8.10 24.08 9.47
N THR A 68 -7.18 24.85 8.88
CA THR A 68 -5.92 25.24 9.54
C THR A 68 -6.13 26.21 10.70
N ASN A 69 -7.09 27.13 10.60
CA ASN A 69 -7.32 28.20 11.58
C ASN A 69 -8.71 28.14 12.24
N LEU A 70 -9.46 27.05 12.02
CA LEU A 70 -10.81 26.90 12.58
C LEU A 70 -10.80 26.94 14.12
N VAL A 71 -9.77 26.37 14.75
CA VAL A 71 -9.66 26.34 16.23
C VAL A 71 -9.61 27.76 16.79
N THR A 72 -8.87 28.66 16.15
CA THR A 72 -8.77 30.07 16.52
C THR A 72 -10.10 30.81 16.33
N TYR A 73 -10.89 30.48 15.31
CA TYR A 73 -12.23 31.04 15.18
C TYR A 73 -13.14 30.59 16.33
N LEU A 74 -13.12 29.30 16.67
CA LEU A 74 -13.95 28.76 17.75
C LEU A 74 -13.57 29.37 19.11
N THR A 75 -12.28 29.51 19.41
CA THR A 75 -11.80 30.08 20.68
C THR A 75 -11.97 31.59 20.75
N ILE A 76 -11.54 32.35 19.72
CA ILE A 76 -11.53 33.82 19.76
C ILE A 76 -12.90 34.44 19.40
N LYS A 77 -13.63 33.87 18.42
CA LYS A 77 -14.87 34.50 17.90
C LYS A 77 -16.14 33.86 18.43
N LEU A 78 -16.17 32.55 18.62
CA LEU A 78 -17.31 31.87 19.24
C LEU A 78 -17.18 31.73 20.77
N HIS A 79 -16.03 32.12 21.32
CA HIS A 79 -15.73 32.07 22.75
C HIS A 79 -15.91 30.67 23.36
N GLU A 80 -15.53 29.64 22.60
CA GLU A 80 -15.44 28.27 23.11
C GLU A 80 -14.16 28.08 23.93
N GLY A 81 -14.21 27.21 24.94
CA GLY A 81 -13.01 26.77 25.64
C GLY A 81 -12.11 25.90 24.75
N ASN A 82 -10.81 25.89 25.03
CA ASN A 82 -9.78 25.24 24.20
C ASN A 82 -10.11 23.77 23.88
N VAL A 83 -10.49 23.00 24.90
CA VAL A 83 -10.90 21.59 24.73
C VAL A 83 -12.15 21.44 23.84
N SER A 84 -13.13 22.33 23.97
CA SER A 84 -14.35 22.29 23.16
C SER A 84 -14.04 22.60 21.71
N ALA A 85 -13.28 23.68 21.48
CA ALA A 85 -12.85 24.10 20.16
C ALA A 85 -12.07 22.99 19.46
N ALA A 86 -11.02 22.46 20.07
CA ALA A 86 -10.22 21.38 19.52
C ALA A 86 -11.06 20.14 19.19
N ARG A 87 -11.97 19.73 20.09
CA ARG A 87 -12.88 18.60 19.87
C ARG A 87 -13.83 18.84 18.70
N ASN A 88 -14.38 20.04 18.56
CA ASN A 88 -15.26 20.41 17.46
C ASN A 88 -14.50 20.40 16.12
N VAL A 89 -13.27 20.93 16.09
CA VAL A 89 -12.40 20.88 14.90
C VAL A 89 -12.07 19.44 14.51
N THR A 90 -11.61 18.59 15.45
CA THR A 90 -11.27 17.20 15.12
C THR A 90 -12.52 16.40 14.74
N THR A 91 -13.67 16.63 15.37
CA THR A 91 -14.93 15.96 14.99
C THR A 91 -15.38 16.36 13.58
N TRP A 92 -15.29 17.65 13.24
CA TRP A 92 -15.59 18.12 11.89
C TRP A 92 -14.60 17.55 10.86
N SER A 93 -13.29 17.63 11.14
CA SER A 93 -12.25 17.08 10.27
C SER A 93 -12.45 15.58 10.05
N GLY A 94 -12.72 14.83 11.11
CA GLY A 94 -13.05 13.40 11.04
C GLY A 94 -14.27 13.13 10.16
N THR A 95 -15.29 13.99 10.23
CA THR A 95 -16.50 13.89 9.40
C THR A 95 -16.20 14.20 7.92
N CYS A 96 -15.35 15.19 7.63
CA CYS A 96 -14.87 15.50 6.26
C CYS A 96 -14.14 14.33 5.59
N TYR A 97 -13.55 13.42 6.38
CA TYR A 97 -12.89 12.20 5.91
C TYR A 97 -13.77 10.94 6.01
N LEU A 98 -14.94 11.02 6.65
CA LEU A 98 -15.96 9.96 6.69
C LEU A 98 -16.92 10.04 5.49
N THR A 99 -17.38 11.24 5.17
CA THR A 99 -18.32 11.51 4.07
C THR A 99 -17.82 11.07 2.68
N PRO A 100 -16.50 10.94 2.39
CA PRO A 100 -16.02 10.31 1.16
C PRO A 100 -16.58 8.92 0.87
N LEU A 101 -16.91 8.13 1.90
CA LEU A 101 -17.56 6.84 1.71
C LEU A 101 -18.94 6.97 1.06
N ILE A 102 -19.70 8.01 1.45
CA ILE A 102 -21.02 8.30 0.86
C ILE A 102 -20.84 8.72 -0.61
N GLY A 103 -19.89 9.62 -0.87
CA GLY A 103 -19.57 10.09 -2.22
C GLY A 103 -19.16 8.95 -3.16
N ALA A 104 -18.26 8.08 -2.70
CA ALA A 104 -17.81 6.92 -3.46
C ALA A 104 -18.97 5.96 -3.79
N VAL A 105 -19.83 5.64 -2.82
CA VAL A 105 -21.00 4.78 -3.06
C VAL A 105 -21.96 5.40 -4.07
N LEU A 106 -22.26 6.69 -3.96
CA LEU A 106 -23.15 7.37 -4.91
C LEU A 106 -22.57 7.44 -6.32
N ALA A 107 -21.27 7.71 -6.44
CA ALA A 107 -20.56 7.76 -7.72
C ALA A 107 -20.52 6.39 -8.40
N ASP A 108 -20.13 5.34 -7.67
CA ASP A 108 -19.89 4.02 -8.25
C ASP A 108 -21.19 3.20 -8.45
N ALA A 109 -22.25 3.44 -7.66
CA ALA A 109 -23.50 2.68 -7.74
C ALA A 109 -24.66 3.36 -8.48
N TYR A 110 -24.73 4.70 -8.51
CA TYR A 110 -25.94 5.40 -8.98
C TYR A 110 -25.67 6.50 -10.01
N TRP A 111 -24.96 7.56 -9.64
CA TRP A 111 -24.94 8.82 -10.40
C TRP A 111 -23.77 8.93 -11.39
N GLY A 112 -22.71 8.15 -11.20
CA GLY A 112 -21.44 8.35 -11.89
C GLY A 112 -20.60 9.48 -11.27
N ARG A 113 -19.28 9.42 -11.49
CA ARG A 113 -18.29 10.30 -10.84
C ARG A 113 -18.54 11.79 -11.13
N TYR A 114 -18.88 12.15 -12.37
CA TYR A 114 -19.12 13.53 -12.77
C TYR A 114 -20.30 14.17 -12.01
N TRP A 115 -21.47 13.52 -12.00
CA TRP A 115 -22.65 14.06 -11.33
C TRP A 115 -22.47 14.12 -9.82
N THR A 116 -21.78 13.16 -9.21
CA THR A 116 -21.41 13.23 -7.81
C THR A 116 -20.54 14.45 -7.52
N ILE A 117 -19.49 14.71 -8.30
CA ILE A 117 -18.65 15.92 -8.15
C ILE A 117 -19.49 17.20 -8.29
N ALA A 118 -20.36 17.27 -9.31
CA ALA A 118 -21.20 18.44 -9.59
C ALA A 118 -22.18 18.76 -8.45
N VAL A 119 -22.90 17.75 -7.93
CA VAL A 119 -23.86 17.93 -6.84
C VAL A 119 -23.15 18.28 -5.54
N PHE A 120 -22.08 17.57 -5.20
CA PHE A 120 -21.38 17.77 -3.95
C PHE A 120 -20.56 19.07 -3.92
N SER A 121 -20.01 19.52 -5.05
CA SER A 121 -19.40 20.85 -5.15
C SER A 121 -20.42 21.98 -4.97
N SER A 122 -21.65 21.79 -5.47
CA SER A 122 -22.74 22.74 -5.22
C SER A 122 -23.13 22.80 -3.74
N ILE A 123 -23.21 21.63 -3.06
CA ILE A 123 -23.44 21.55 -1.60
C ILE A 123 -22.30 22.23 -0.84
N TYR A 124 -21.05 21.97 -1.25
CA TYR A 124 -19.86 22.60 -0.67
C TYR A 124 -19.97 24.13 -0.76
N PHE A 125 -20.31 24.65 -1.94
CA PHE A 125 -20.46 26.09 -2.15
C PHE A 125 -21.57 26.72 -1.28
N ILE A 126 -22.71 26.04 -1.12
CA ILE A 126 -23.78 26.49 -0.21
C ILE A 126 -23.27 26.52 1.25
N GLY A 127 -22.53 25.50 1.67
CA GLY A 127 -21.90 25.46 2.98
C GLY A 127 -20.92 26.62 3.20
N MET A 128 -20.08 26.91 2.21
CA MET A 128 -19.13 28.04 2.22
C MET A 128 -19.83 29.40 2.30
N CYS A 129 -20.89 29.59 1.51
CA CYS A 129 -21.72 30.80 1.58
C CYS A 129 -22.34 30.94 2.96
N THR A 130 -22.88 29.88 3.52
CA THR A 130 -23.48 29.87 4.87
C THR A 130 -22.45 30.24 5.95
N LEU A 131 -21.24 29.65 5.87
CA LEU A 131 -20.14 29.95 6.78
C LEU A 131 -19.71 31.43 6.67
N THR A 132 -19.56 31.94 5.45
CA THR A 132 -19.21 33.35 5.18
C THR A 132 -20.29 34.30 5.72
N LEU A 133 -21.57 33.98 5.53
CA LEU A 133 -22.68 34.75 6.07
C LEU A 133 -22.69 34.75 7.61
N SER A 134 -22.40 33.60 8.24
CA SER A 134 -22.31 33.51 9.70
C SER A 134 -21.21 34.39 10.29
N ALA A 135 -20.09 34.57 9.58
CA ALA A 135 -18.98 35.41 10.02
C ALA A 135 -19.17 36.91 9.67
N SER A 136 -20.00 37.22 8.67
CA SER A 136 -20.15 38.58 8.12
C SER A 136 -21.38 39.33 8.64
N ILE A 137 -22.50 38.64 8.90
CA ILE A 137 -23.75 39.26 9.31
C ILE A 137 -23.74 39.52 10.82
N PRO A 138 -23.91 40.76 11.30
CA PRO A 138 -23.92 41.09 12.74
C PRO A 138 -24.94 40.29 13.57
N ALA A 139 -26.10 39.96 13.00
CA ALA A 139 -27.12 39.15 13.68
C ALA A 139 -26.71 37.67 13.88
N LEU A 140 -25.79 37.17 13.05
CA LEU A 140 -25.36 35.76 13.03
C LEU A 140 -24.02 35.53 13.73
N LYS A 141 -23.33 36.59 14.17
CA LYS A 141 -22.09 36.50 14.96
C LYS A 141 -22.33 36.92 16.42
N PRO A 142 -21.58 36.34 17.39
CA PRO A 142 -21.61 36.80 18.78
C PRO A 142 -21.21 38.27 18.88
N ALA A 143 -21.68 38.94 19.94
CA ALA A 143 -21.25 40.30 20.24
C ALA A 143 -19.77 40.33 20.62
N GLU A 144 -19.08 41.43 20.27
CA GLU A 144 -17.68 41.63 20.63
C GLU A 144 -17.52 41.70 22.15
N CYS A 145 -16.40 41.19 22.66
CA CYS A 145 -16.10 41.24 24.09
C CYS A 145 -16.04 42.69 24.58
N VAL A 146 -16.63 42.97 25.74
CA VAL A 146 -16.55 44.26 26.42
C VAL A 146 -15.67 44.09 27.66
N GLY A 147 -14.40 44.46 27.54
CA GLY A 147 -13.41 44.19 28.60
C GLY A 147 -13.13 42.69 28.73
N SER A 148 -13.26 42.14 29.93
CA SER A 148 -13.10 40.69 30.21
C SER A 148 -14.39 39.88 30.02
N LEU A 149 -15.52 40.53 29.70
CA LEU A 149 -16.81 39.86 29.54
C LEU A 149 -17.07 39.56 28.06
N CYS A 150 -16.93 38.29 27.68
CA CYS A 150 -17.22 37.79 26.34
C CYS A 150 -18.53 37.00 26.36
N PRO A 151 -19.63 37.50 25.76
CA PRO A 151 -20.87 36.73 25.69
C PRO A 151 -20.68 35.54 24.74
N SER A 152 -21.03 34.34 25.22
CA SER A 152 -21.01 33.13 24.39
C SER A 152 -22.02 33.24 23.25
N ALA A 153 -21.74 32.51 22.16
CA ALA A 153 -22.63 32.47 21.00
C ALA A 153 -24.05 31.99 21.39
N THR A 154 -25.08 32.64 20.83
CA THR A 154 -26.45 32.15 21.02
C THR A 154 -26.63 30.78 20.32
N PRO A 155 -27.53 29.92 20.79
CA PRO A 155 -27.76 28.62 20.16
C PRO A 155 -28.08 28.70 18.67
N ALA A 156 -28.76 29.76 18.22
CA ALA A 156 -29.07 29.98 16.80
C ALA A 156 -27.82 30.33 15.98
N GLN A 157 -26.96 31.22 16.48
CA GLN A 157 -25.70 31.59 15.83
C GLN A 157 -24.77 30.38 15.72
N TYR A 158 -24.67 29.61 16.80
CA TYR A 158 -23.94 28.35 16.85
C TYR A 158 -24.49 27.34 15.82
N ALA A 159 -25.81 27.16 15.77
CA ALA A 159 -26.44 26.23 14.82
C ALA A 159 -26.20 26.60 13.35
N VAL A 160 -26.29 27.88 12.98
CA VAL A 160 -26.05 28.33 11.60
C VAL A 160 -24.59 28.10 11.19
N PHE A 161 -23.64 28.42 12.09
CA PHE A 161 -22.22 28.19 11.84
C PHE A 161 -21.91 26.70 11.62
N PHE A 162 -22.34 25.83 12.53
CA PHE A 162 -22.11 24.39 12.42
C PHE A 162 -22.88 23.76 11.25
N PHE A 163 -24.08 24.26 10.93
CA PHE A 163 -24.79 23.82 9.74
C PHE A 163 -23.98 24.09 8.46
N GLY A 164 -23.42 25.28 8.30
CA GLY A 164 -22.52 25.59 7.18
C GLY A 164 -21.28 24.69 7.18
N LEU A 165 -20.67 24.49 8.35
CA LEU A 165 -19.48 23.68 8.53
C LEU A 165 -19.70 22.20 8.17
N TYR A 166 -20.82 21.61 8.57
CA TYR A 166 -21.18 20.23 8.22
C TYR A 166 -21.70 20.07 6.79
N LEU A 167 -22.30 21.11 6.18
CA LEU A 167 -22.56 21.12 4.74
C LEU A 167 -21.25 21.08 3.93
N ILE A 168 -20.22 21.81 4.38
CA ILE A 168 -18.88 21.71 3.79
C ILE A 168 -18.36 20.28 3.96
N ALA A 169 -18.46 19.70 5.16
CA ALA A 169 -18.04 18.32 5.41
C ALA A 169 -18.76 17.30 4.51
N LEU A 170 -20.05 17.48 4.26
CA LEU A 170 -20.78 16.67 3.29
C LEU A 170 -20.24 16.88 1.87
N GLY A 171 -20.07 18.14 1.46
CA GLY A 171 -19.55 18.54 0.14
C GLY A 171 -18.18 17.95 -0.21
N THR A 172 -17.21 17.99 0.71
CA THR A 172 -15.88 17.35 0.47
C THR A 172 -16.01 15.85 0.19
N GLY A 173 -17.02 15.20 0.76
CA GLY A 173 -17.25 13.76 0.61
C GLY A 173 -17.47 13.31 -0.84
N GLY A 174 -18.20 14.06 -1.66
CA GLY A 174 -18.37 13.68 -3.07
C GLY A 174 -17.19 14.05 -3.96
N ILE A 175 -16.38 15.02 -3.55
CA ILE A 175 -15.30 15.57 -4.38
C ILE A 175 -14.02 14.75 -4.22
N LYS A 176 -13.51 14.61 -2.99
CA LYS A 176 -12.20 14.00 -2.69
C LYS A 176 -11.95 12.62 -3.33
N PRO A 177 -12.88 11.64 -3.27
CA PRO A 177 -12.65 10.33 -3.87
C PRO A 177 -12.89 10.30 -5.39
N CYS A 178 -13.71 11.22 -5.92
CA CYS A 178 -14.17 11.19 -7.30
C CYS A 178 -13.30 12.03 -8.24
N VAL A 179 -12.71 13.14 -7.80
CA VAL A 179 -11.95 14.04 -8.71
C VAL A 179 -10.66 13.39 -9.21
N SER A 180 -9.92 12.71 -8.33
CA SER A 180 -8.68 12.02 -8.71
C SER A 180 -8.93 10.89 -9.71
N SER A 181 -9.97 10.09 -9.46
CA SER A 181 -10.40 9.00 -10.32
C SER A 181 -11.00 9.51 -11.64
N PHE A 182 -11.84 10.55 -11.60
CA PHE A 182 -12.38 11.19 -12.80
C PHE A 182 -11.30 11.83 -13.68
N GLY A 183 -10.25 12.39 -13.07
CA GLY A 183 -9.08 12.88 -13.80
C GLY A 183 -8.29 11.75 -14.46
N ALA A 184 -8.16 10.62 -13.77
CA ALA A 184 -7.52 9.41 -14.31
C ALA A 184 -8.30 8.82 -15.50
N ASP A 185 -9.63 8.88 -15.47
CA ASP A 185 -10.53 8.43 -16.55
C ASP A 185 -10.39 9.24 -17.84
N GLN A 186 -9.69 10.37 -17.81
CA GLN A 186 -9.45 11.17 -19.02
C GLN A 186 -8.39 10.55 -19.94
N PHE A 187 -7.72 9.48 -19.51
CA PHE A 187 -6.68 8.79 -20.27
C PHE A 187 -7.08 7.33 -20.51
N ASP A 188 -7.02 6.89 -21.76
CA ASP A 188 -7.34 5.53 -22.19
C ASP A 188 -6.20 4.57 -21.80
N ASP A 189 -6.48 3.61 -20.91
CA ASP A 189 -5.49 2.63 -20.43
C ASP A 189 -5.11 1.59 -21.51
N SER A 190 -5.93 1.42 -22.56
CA SER A 190 -5.63 0.56 -23.70
C SER A 190 -4.60 1.18 -24.66
N ASP A 191 -4.45 2.51 -24.66
CA ASP A 191 -3.46 3.22 -25.47
C ASP A 191 -2.15 3.41 -24.68
N PRO A 192 -1.03 2.79 -25.09
CA PRO A 192 0.25 2.94 -24.40
C PRO A 192 0.75 4.39 -24.35
N LYS A 193 0.40 5.25 -25.32
CA LYS A 193 0.78 6.67 -25.32
C LYS A 193 0.02 7.48 -24.28
N GLU A 194 -1.28 7.20 -24.09
CA GLU A 194 -2.09 7.88 -23.07
C GLU A 194 -1.76 7.37 -21.67
N ARG A 195 -1.48 6.06 -21.52
CA ARG A 195 -1.07 5.45 -20.24
C ARG A 195 0.18 6.10 -19.62
N VAL A 196 1.18 6.47 -20.43
CA VAL A 196 2.37 7.20 -19.94
C VAL A 196 2.02 8.63 -19.51
N LYS A 197 1.13 9.31 -20.26
CA LYS A 197 0.68 10.67 -19.94
C LYS A 197 -0.15 10.74 -18.65
N LYS A 198 -0.91 9.69 -18.34
CA LYS A 198 -1.67 9.53 -17.09
C LYS A 198 -0.78 9.64 -15.85
N GLY A 199 0.42 9.07 -15.87
CA GLY A 199 1.39 9.21 -14.77
C GLY A 199 1.79 10.68 -14.54
N SER A 200 1.99 11.44 -15.61
CA SER A 200 2.28 12.88 -15.50
C SER A 200 1.10 13.69 -14.96
N PHE A 201 -0.15 13.27 -15.18
CA PHE A 201 -1.32 13.92 -14.59
C PHE A 201 -1.30 13.83 -13.06
N PHE A 202 -1.00 12.65 -12.50
CA PHE A 202 -0.92 12.49 -11.04
C PHE A 202 0.17 13.35 -10.39
N ASN A 203 1.29 13.56 -11.07
CA ASN A 203 2.33 14.48 -10.60
C ASN A 203 1.82 15.93 -10.51
N TRP A 204 1.13 16.41 -11.55
CA TRP A 204 0.54 17.74 -11.56
C TRP A 204 -0.63 17.87 -10.57
N PHE A 205 -1.42 16.82 -10.40
CA PHE A 205 -2.48 16.74 -9.39
C PHE A 205 -1.91 16.94 -7.98
N TYR A 206 -0.86 16.21 -7.63
CA TYR A 206 -0.19 16.35 -6.34
C TYR A 206 0.45 17.75 -6.15
N PHE A 207 1.05 18.29 -7.22
CA PHE A 207 1.59 19.66 -7.20
C PHE A 207 0.50 20.71 -6.94
N SER A 208 -0.67 20.59 -7.59
CA SER A 208 -1.83 21.48 -7.37
C SER A 208 -2.36 21.43 -5.93
N ILE A 209 -2.39 20.25 -5.30
CA ILE A 209 -2.79 20.09 -3.89
C ILE A 209 -1.85 20.92 -2.98
N ASN A 210 -0.54 20.78 -3.16
CA ASN A 210 0.46 21.46 -2.34
C ASN A 210 0.41 22.97 -2.50
N ILE A 211 0.22 23.49 -3.71
CA ILE A 211 0.02 24.93 -3.94
C ILE A 211 -1.22 25.44 -3.18
N GLY A 212 -2.35 24.73 -3.32
CA GLY A 212 -3.58 25.08 -2.62
C GLY A 212 -3.38 25.13 -1.11
N ALA A 213 -2.74 24.12 -0.53
CA ALA A 213 -2.43 24.06 0.90
C ALA A 213 -1.44 25.16 1.36
N LEU A 214 -0.42 25.48 0.56
CA LEU A 214 0.57 26.51 0.89
C LEU A 214 -0.06 27.91 0.89
N ILE A 215 -0.80 28.28 -0.15
CA ILE A 215 -1.50 29.59 -0.21
C ILE A 215 -2.49 29.70 0.95
N SER A 216 -3.14 28.59 1.28
CA SER A 216 -4.15 28.55 2.31
C SER A 216 -3.57 28.71 3.71
N SER A 217 -2.58 27.90 4.09
CA SER A 217 -1.91 27.97 5.40
C SER A 217 -1.16 29.29 5.64
N SER A 218 -0.77 30.01 4.60
CA SER A 218 -0.05 31.29 4.72
C SER A 218 -0.96 32.51 4.51
N PHE A 219 -1.30 32.80 3.26
CA PHE A 219 -2.01 34.00 2.86
C PHE A 219 -3.44 34.05 3.42
N LEU A 220 -4.21 32.96 3.34
CA LEU A 220 -5.59 32.98 3.84
C LEU A 220 -5.65 33.09 5.36
N VAL A 221 -4.79 32.37 6.08
CA VAL A 221 -4.67 32.52 7.53
C VAL A 221 -4.32 33.96 7.91
N TYR A 222 -3.38 34.59 7.18
CA TYR A 222 -3.07 36.00 7.38
C TYR A 222 -4.27 36.93 7.17
N VAL A 223 -5.07 36.69 6.12
CA VAL A 223 -6.29 37.46 5.86
C VAL A 223 -7.33 37.25 6.98
N GLN A 224 -7.50 36.03 7.48
CA GLN A 224 -8.45 35.72 8.54
C GLN A 224 -8.14 36.48 9.83
N ASP A 225 -6.89 36.48 10.25
CA ASP A 225 -6.46 37.07 11.51
C ASP A 225 -6.34 38.60 11.43
N ASN A 226 -5.89 39.16 10.30
CA ASN A 226 -5.60 40.60 10.18
C ASN A 226 -6.65 41.41 9.42
N ALA A 227 -7.29 40.84 8.40
CA ALA A 227 -8.30 41.54 7.58
C ALA A 227 -9.74 41.14 7.92
N GLY A 228 -9.92 40.02 8.63
CA GLY A 228 -11.19 39.59 9.20
C GLY A 228 -11.77 38.32 8.58
N TRP A 229 -12.51 37.58 9.41
CA TRP A 229 -13.06 36.26 9.10
C TRP A 229 -14.10 36.24 7.97
N GLY A 230 -14.86 37.32 7.77
CA GLY A 230 -15.80 37.43 6.65
C GLY A 230 -15.10 37.37 5.30
N LEU A 231 -13.99 38.09 5.13
CA LEU A 231 -13.14 37.99 3.93
C LEU A 231 -12.39 36.65 3.89
N GLY A 232 -11.91 36.18 5.05
CA GLY A 232 -11.20 34.92 5.19
C GLY A 232 -11.99 33.69 4.73
N PHE A 233 -13.31 33.65 4.96
CA PHE A 233 -14.20 32.59 4.44
C PHE A 233 -14.79 32.93 3.06
N GLY A 234 -14.94 34.21 2.74
CA GLY A 234 -15.48 34.67 1.46
C GLY A 234 -14.55 34.44 0.27
N ILE A 235 -13.24 34.63 0.43
CA ILE A 235 -12.26 34.39 -0.65
C ILE A 235 -12.32 32.93 -1.12
N PRO A 236 -12.23 31.91 -0.23
CA PRO A 236 -12.33 30.53 -0.70
C PRO A 236 -13.71 30.17 -1.26
N ALA A 237 -14.80 30.79 -0.79
CA ALA A 237 -16.13 30.63 -1.39
C ALA A 237 -16.15 31.10 -2.86
N LEU A 238 -15.50 32.23 -3.16
CA LEU A 238 -15.36 32.74 -4.52
C LEU A 238 -14.53 31.79 -5.40
N PHE A 239 -13.39 31.30 -4.90
CA PHE A 239 -12.58 30.32 -5.64
C PHE A 239 -13.33 29.02 -5.91
N MET A 240 -14.16 28.57 -4.97
CA MET A 240 -15.04 27.41 -5.17
C MET A 240 -16.10 27.68 -6.26
N ALA A 241 -16.70 28.87 -6.30
CA ALA A 241 -17.63 29.24 -7.38
C ALA A 241 -16.96 29.23 -8.75
N ILE A 242 -15.74 29.77 -8.85
CA ILE A 242 -14.92 29.75 -10.07
C ILE A 242 -14.58 28.31 -10.46
N ALA A 243 -14.24 27.47 -9.49
CA ALA A 243 -13.94 26.05 -9.70
C ALA A 243 -15.14 25.28 -10.27
N ILE A 244 -16.34 25.53 -9.76
CA ILE A 244 -17.58 24.93 -10.27
C ILE A 244 -17.85 25.39 -11.70
N GLY A 245 -17.75 26.70 -11.97
CA GLY A 245 -17.91 27.24 -13.33
C GLY A 245 -16.89 26.66 -14.32
N SER A 246 -15.63 26.53 -13.89
CA SER A 246 -14.56 25.91 -14.67
C SER A 246 -14.85 24.43 -14.94
N PHE A 247 -15.24 23.67 -13.91
CA PHE A 247 -15.58 22.25 -14.05
C PHE A 247 -16.68 22.02 -15.09
N PHE A 248 -17.77 22.78 -15.02
CA PHE A 248 -18.87 22.68 -15.99
C PHE A 248 -18.48 23.16 -17.39
N SER A 249 -17.57 24.14 -17.52
CA SER A 249 -17.10 24.59 -18.83
C SER A 249 -16.32 23.51 -19.61
N GLY A 250 -15.67 22.58 -18.89
CA GLY A 250 -14.96 21.44 -19.47
C GLY A 250 -15.83 20.25 -19.89
N THR A 251 -17.15 20.29 -19.63
CA THR A 251 -18.06 19.13 -19.78
C THR A 251 -18.00 18.47 -21.16
N SER A 252 -17.93 19.25 -22.24
CA SER A 252 -17.89 18.72 -23.62
C SER A 252 -16.56 18.04 -23.98
N LEU A 253 -15.53 18.25 -23.16
CA LEU A 253 -14.20 17.69 -23.34
C LEU A 253 -13.97 16.45 -22.49
N TYR A 254 -14.82 16.16 -21.50
CA TYR A 254 -14.63 15.04 -20.59
C TYR A 254 -15.00 13.69 -21.21
N ARG A 255 -14.29 12.66 -20.78
CA ARG A 255 -14.64 11.24 -20.97
C ARG A 255 -15.34 10.73 -19.70
N PHE A 256 -16.40 9.95 -19.87
CA PHE A 256 -17.24 9.45 -18.79
C PHE A 256 -17.17 7.93 -18.72
N GLN A 257 -16.93 7.41 -17.54
CA GLN A 257 -16.99 5.97 -17.25
C GLN A 257 -18.36 5.59 -16.70
N ARG A 258 -18.89 4.43 -17.11
CA ARG A 258 -20.18 3.94 -16.62
C ARG A 258 -20.03 3.41 -15.18
N PRO A 259 -21.02 3.62 -14.29
CA PRO A 259 -20.95 3.11 -12.92
C PRO A 259 -20.84 1.58 -12.86
N GLY A 260 -19.81 1.07 -12.17
CA GLY A 260 -19.49 -0.37 -12.08
C GLY A 260 -20.11 -1.10 -10.87
N GLY A 261 -20.89 -0.41 -10.03
CA GLY A 261 -21.45 -0.92 -8.78
C GLY A 261 -20.55 -0.66 -7.56
N SER A 262 -21.13 -0.71 -6.35
CA SER A 262 -20.40 -0.42 -5.10
C SER A 262 -19.66 -1.66 -4.55
N PRO A 263 -18.32 -1.59 -4.36
CA PRO A 263 -17.55 -2.63 -3.68
C PRO A 263 -18.03 -2.90 -2.24
N ILE A 264 -18.53 -1.87 -1.53
CA ILE A 264 -19.05 -2.02 -0.16
C ILE A 264 -20.29 -2.93 -0.14
N THR A 265 -21.18 -2.78 -1.13
CA THR A 265 -22.37 -3.63 -1.23
C THR A 265 -21.99 -5.10 -1.39
N ARG A 266 -20.94 -5.40 -2.16
CA ARG A 266 -20.41 -6.77 -2.32
C ARG A 266 -19.87 -7.33 -1.01
N MET A 267 -19.19 -6.51 -0.20
CA MET A 267 -18.69 -6.93 1.11
C MET A 267 -19.82 -7.19 2.11
N CYS A 268 -20.83 -6.32 2.13
CA CYS A 268 -22.02 -6.51 2.96
C CYS A 268 -22.81 -7.76 2.54
N GLN A 269 -22.90 -8.06 1.24
CA GLN A 269 -23.51 -9.28 0.72
C GLN A 269 -22.84 -10.53 1.30
N VAL A 270 -21.50 -10.59 1.31
CA VAL A 270 -20.75 -11.71 1.89
C VAL A 270 -21.05 -11.88 3.37
N LEU A 271 -21.05 -10.79 4.14
CA LEU A 271 -21.35 -10.85 5.57
C LEU A 271 -22.78 -11.35 5.82
N VAL A 272 -23.77 -10.77 5.15
CA VAL A 272 -25.18 -11.14 5.30
C VAL A 272 -25.43 -12.59 4.86
N ALA A 273 -24.88 -13.00 3.72
CA ALA A 273 -25.01 -14.37 3.23
C ALA A 273 -24.35 -15.38 4.19
N SER A 274 -23.18 -15.05 4.75
CA SER A 274 -22.49 -15.89 5.74
C SER A 274 -23.31 -16.08 7.02
N PHE A 275 -23.92 -15.00 7.54
CA PHE A 275 -24.80 -15.07 8.71
C PHE A 275 -26.08 -15.83 8.43
N HIS A 276 -26.68 -15.64 7.25
CA HIS A 276 -27.88 -16.39 6.83
C HIS A 276 -27.60 -17.89 6.73
N LYS A 277 -26.37 -18.26 6.34
CA LYS A 277 -25.89 -19.64 6.18
C LYS A 277 -25.08 -20.13 7.38
N TRP A 278 -25.20 -19.50 8.55
CA TRP A 278 -24.37 -19.81 9.72
C TRP A 278 -24.47 -21.28 10.18
N ASN A 279 -25.62 -21.93 9.99
CA ASN A 279 -25.83 -23.33 10.38
C ASN A 279 -25.39 -24.35 9.32
N LEU A 280 -24.91 -23.91 8.15
CA LEU A 280 -24.40 -24.80 7.11
C LEU A 280 -22.92 -25.11 7.34
N GLU A 281 -22.55 -26.36 7.06
CA GLU A 281 -21.15 -26.79 7.04
C GLU A 281 -20.51 -26.41 5.70
N VAL A 282 -19.26 -25.96 5.77
CA VAL A 282 -18.47 -25.64 4.58
C VAL A 282 -17.90 -26.94 4.02
N PRO A 283 -18.13 -27.28 2.74
CA PRO A 283 -17.57 -28.47 2.12
C PRO A 283 -16.04 -28.49 2.18
N GLN A 284 -15.44 -29.68 2.33
CA GLN A 284 -13.98 -29.83 2.30
C GLN A 284 -13.38 -29.67 0.89
N ASP A 285 -14.17 -29.90 -0.16
CA ASP A 285 -13.75 -29.67 -1.55
C ASP A 285 -14.16 -28.26 -1.98
N SER A 286 -13.17 -27.39 -2.16
CA SER A 286 -13.35 -25.98 -2.56
C SER A 286 -14.01 -25.82 -3.93
N SER A 287 -13.97 -26.85 -4.78
CA SER A 287 -14.67 -26.86 -6.08
C SER A 287 -16.20 -26.93 -5.98
N LEU A 288 -16.74 -27.25 -4.80
CA LEU A 288 -18.18 -27.25 -4.54
C LEU A 288 -18.73 -25.88 -4.12
N LEU A 289 -17.85 -24.90 -3.89
CA LEU A 289 -18.24 -23.52 -3.61
C LEU A 289 -18.69 -22.80 -4.89
N TYR A 290 -19.65 -21.90 -4.74
CA TYR A 290 -20.24 -21.18 -5.87
C TYR A 290 -19.25 -20.18 -6.50
N GLU A 291 -19.01 -20.32 -7.80
CA GLU A 291 -18.26 -19.38 -8.62
C GLU A 291 -18.89 -19.31 -10.02
N THR A 292 -18.74 -18.16 -10.68
CA THR A 292 -19.22 -17.92 -12.05
C THR A 292 -18.51 -18.84 -13.07
N GLN A 293 -19.15 -19.23 -14.17
CA GLN A 293 -18.55 -20.15 -15.17
C GLN A 293 -17.57 -19.47 -16.15
N ASP A 294 -17.63 -18.14 -16.31
CA ASP A 294 -16.78 -17.41 -17.26
C ASP A 294 -15.31 -17.28 -16.79
N LYS A 295 -14.37 -17.09 -17.73
CA LYS A 295 -12.95 -16.84 -17.39
C LYS A 295 -12.70 -15.50 -16.69
N HIS A 296 -13.66 -14.59 -16.75
CA HIS A 296 -13.63 -13.27 -16.11
C HIS A 296 -14.43 -13.28 -14.81
N SER A 297 -14.02 -12.47 -13.82
CA SER A 297 -14.83 -12.20 -12.63
C SER A 297 -16.16 -11.54 -13.05
N ALA A 298 -17.15 -11.54 -12.14
CA ALA A 298 -18.40 -10.78 -12.33
C ALA A 298 -18.19 -9.26 -12.55
N ILE A 299 -16.97 -8.75 -12.34
CA ILE A 299 -16.55 -7.39 -12.69
C ILE A 299 -15.58 -7.45 -13.87
N GLU A 300 -15.93 -6.80 -14.99
CA GLU A 300 -15.07 -6.63 -16.16
C GLU A 300 -13.70 -6.05 -15.76
N GLY A 301 -12.62 -6.67 -16.23
CA GLY A 301 -11.24 -6.26 -15.92
C GLY A 301 -10.66 -6.77 -14.59
N SER A 302 -11.44 -7.44 -13.74
CA SER A 302 -10.95 -8.03 -12.49
C SER A 302 -10.65 -9.54 -12.60
N ARG A 303 -9.60 -10.00 -11.92
CA ARG A 303 -9.23 -11.43 -11.85
C ARG A 303 -10.05 -12.16 -10.78
N LYS A 304 -10.32 -13.45 -11.00
CA LYS A 304 -10.87 -14.33 -9.97
C LYS A 304 -9.86 -14.56 -8.85
N LEU A 305 -10.34 -14.61 -7.62
CA LEU A 305 -9.54 -14.95 -6.45
C LEU A 305 -9.83 -16.40 -6.07
N GLU A 306 -8.78 -17.20 -5.99
CA GLU A 306 -8.89 -18.59 -5.51
C GLU A 306 -9.17 -18.63 -4.00
N HIS A 307 -9.93 -19.63 -3.56
CA HIS A 307 -10.29 -19.85 -2.16
C HIS A 307 -9.06 -19.96 -1.24
N SER A 308 -9.19 -19.57 0.02
CA SER A 308 -8.21 -19.81 1.08
C SER A 308 -8.86 -20.39 2.35
N ASP A 309 -8.15 -21.31 3.01
CA ASP A 309 -8.63 -22.03 4.20
C ASP A 309 -8.80 -21.17 5.49
N GLU A 310 -8.41 -19.91 5.47
CA GLU A 310 -8.53 -19.01 6.62
C GLU A 310 -9.91 -18.34 6.68
N LEU A 311 -10.40 -18.03 7.89
CA LEU A 311 -11.72 -17.40 8.11
C LEU A 311 -12.88 -18.21 7.50
N LYS A 312 -12.88 -19.54 7.72
CA LYS A 312 -13.89 -20.51 7.19
C LYS A 312 -15.36 -20.13 7.43
N CYS A 313 -15.64 -19.29 8.42
CA CYS A 313 -17.00 -18.80 8.67
C CYS A 313 -17.55 -17.95 7.52
N LEU A 314 -16.70 -17.25 6.77
CA LEU A 314 -17.10 -16.40 5.64
C LEU A 314 -17.36 -17.22 4.36
N ASP A 315 -16.73 -18.39 4.24
CA ASP A 315 -16.93 -19.29 3.10
C ASP A 315 -18.35 -19.84 3.03
N LYS A 316 -19.07 -19.80 4.15
CA LYS A 316 -20.51 -20.13 4.22
C LYS A 316 -21.34 -19.30 3.24
N ALA A 317 -20.94 -18.07 2.90
CA ALA A 317 -21.62 -17.26 1.89
C ALA A 317 -21.60 -17.88 0.48
N ALA A 318 -20.57 -18.66 0.17
CA ALA A 318 -20.39 -19.32 -1.13
C ALA A 318 -20.90 -20.78 -1.15
N VAL A 319 -21.42 -21.29 -0.03
CA VAL A 319 -21.98 -22.65 0.05
C VAL A 319 -23.35 -22.71 -0.62
N LEU A 320 -23.53 -23.66 -1.56
CA LEU A 320 -24.83 -23.94 -2.18
C LEU A 320 -25.73 -24.71 -1.22
N SER A 321 -26.91 -24.17 -0.92
CA SER A 321 -27.92 -24.91 -0.14
C SER A 321 -28.73 -25.88 -1.02
N GLU A 322 -29.28 -26.94 -0.43
CA GLU A 322 -30.08 -27.93 -1.17
C GLU A 322 -31.29 -27.34 -1.91
N ALA A 323 -31.85 -26.24 -1.39
CA ALA A 323 -32.96 -25.54 -2.03
C ALA A 323 -32.52 -24.77 -3.28
N GLU A 324 -31.32 -24.18 -3.25
CA GLU A 324 -30.73 -23.42 -4.37
C GLU A 324 -30.24 -24.35 -5.49
N MET A 325 -29.72 -25.54 -5.14
CA MET A 325 -29.40 -26.60 -6.11
C MET A 325 -30.64 -27.10 -6.87
N LYS A 326 -31.82 -27.08 -6.23
CA LYS A 326 -33.09 -27.56 -6.82
C LYS A 326 -33.79 -26.51 -7.68
N SER A 327 -33.59 -25.21 -7.43
CA SER A 327 -34.29 -24.14 -8.14
C SER A 327 -33.63 -23.74 -9.46
N GLY A 328 -32.32 -23.96 -9.63
CA GLY A 328 -31.58 -23.63 -10.87
C GLY A 328 -31.42 -22.14 -11.19
N ASP A 329 -32.23 -21.27 -10.56
CA ASP A 329 -32.14 -19.81 -10.62
C ASP A 329 -31.31 -19.29 -9.44
N PHE A 330 -30.24 -18.53 -9.73
CA PHE A 330 -29.34 -17.92 -8.73
C PHE A 330 -29.40 -16.37 -8.70
N PRO A 331 -30.56 -15.72 -8.53
CA PRO A 331 -30.66 -14.29 -8.77
C PRO A 331 -30.35 -13.38 -7.57
N ASN A 332 -30.09 -13.90 -6.36
CA ASN A 332 -29.93 -13.04 -5.17
C ASN A 332 -28.51 -13.03 -4.56
N PRO A 333 -27.69 -12.00 -4.88
CA PRO A 333 -26.36 -11.79 -4.32
C PRO A 333 -26.30 -11.68 -2.79
N TRP A 334 -27.42 -11.42 -2.11
CA TRP A 334 -27.48 -11.33 -0.64
C TRP A 334 -27.66 -12.67 0.07
N ARG A 335 -27.90 -13.75 -0.68
CA ARG A 335 -28.03 -15.12 -0.13
C ARG A 335 -26.92 -16.05 -0.61
N LEU A 336 -26.36 -15.80 -1.79
CA LEU A 336 -25.28 -16.58 -2.38
C LEU A 336 -24.25 -15.62 -3.00
N CYS A 337 -23.00 -15.74 -2.57
CA CYS A 337 -21.89 -14.93 -3.08
C CYS A 337 -20.86 -15.83 -3.76
N THR A 338 -20.09 -15.25 -4.68
CA THR A 338 -18.98 -15.96 -5.35
C THR A 338 -17.78 -16.13 -4.41
N VAL A 339 -16.98 -17.19 -4.60
CA VAL A 339 -15.70 -17.36 -3.89
C VAL A 339 -14.82 -16.12 -4.02
N THR A 340 -14.75 -15.53 -5.21
CA THR A 340 -13.99 -14.29 -5.44
C THR A 340 -14.43 -13.15 -4.51
N GLN A 341 -15.75 -12.95 -4.30
CA GLN A 341 -16.27 -11.94 -3.37
C GLN A 341 -15.92 -12.23 -1.91
N VAL A 342 -15.90 -13.50 -1.51
CA VAL A 342 -15.54 -13.91 -0.14
C VAL A 342 -14.06 -13.63 0.12
N GLU A 343 -13.18 -13.99 -0.81
CA GLU A 343 -11.74 -13.80 -0.68
C GLU A 343 -11.33 -12.31 -0.73
N GLU A 344 -12.06 -11.52 -1.52
CA GLU A 344 -12.01 -10.06 -1.50
C GLU A 344 -12.17 -9.49 -0.08
N LEU A 345 -13.16 -9.98 0.68
CA LEU A 345 -13.39 -9.58 2.07
C LEU A 345 -12.31 -10.09 3.03
N LYS A 346 -11.85 -11.34 2.85
CA LYS A 346 -10.79 -11.92 3.70
C LYS A 346 -9.49 -11.14 3.61
N ILE A 347 -9.09 -10.69 2.41
CA ILE A 347 -7.89 -9.87 2.21
C ILE A 347 -8.00 -8.55 2.99
N LEU A 348 -9.16 -7.88 2.95
CA LEU A 348 -9.38 -6.68 3.76
C LEU A 348 -9.22 -6.94 5.26
N ILE A 349 -9.76 -8.06 5.75
CA ILE A 349 -9.65 -8.45 7.17
C ILE A 349 -8.19 -8.70 7.55
N ARG A 350 -7.39 -9.33 6.68
CA ARG A 350 -5.95 -9.55 6.91
C ARG A 350 -5.16 -8.24 7.03
N MET A 351 -5.57 -7.20 6.29
CA MET A 351 -4.91 -5.89 6.32
C MET A 351 -5.33 -5.03 7.52
N PHE A 352 -6.44 -5.38 8.19
CA PHE A 352 -7.03 -4.62 9.28
C PHE A 352 -6.09 -4.34 10.47
N PRO A 353 -5.25 -5.29 10.94
CA PRO A 353 -4.34 -5.02 12.06
C PRO A 353 -3.33 -3.91 11.76
N ILE A 354 -2.77 -3.90 10.54
CA ILE A 354 -1.84 -2.86 10.09
C ILE A 354 -2.60 -1.54 9.92
N TRP A 355 -3.77 -1.58 9.29
CA TRP A 355 -4.66 -0.43 9.15
C TRP A 355 -4.99 0.25 10.48
N ALA A 356 -5.28 -0.52 11.53
CA ALA A 356 -5.64 -0.02 12.84
C ALA A 356 -4.52 0.80 13.48
N THR A 357 -3.25 0.46 13.25
CA THR A 357 -2.11 1.23 13.76
C THR A 357 -2.00 2.63 13.14
N GLY A 358 -2.52 2.81 11.92
CA GLY A 358 -2.59 4.13 11.28
C GLY A 358 -3.60 5.08 11.93
N ILE A 359 -4.59 4.56 12.69
CA ILE A 359 -5.59 5.36 13.39
C ILE A 359 -4.93 6.20 14.47
N VAL A 360 -4.02 5.59 15.24
CA VAL A 360 -3.27 6.29 16.30
C VAL A 360 -2.39 7.39 15.71
N PHE A 361 -1.68 7.09 14.61
CA PHE A 361 -0.90 8.10 13.89
C PHE A 361 -1.77 9.28 13.44
N SER A 362 -2.94 9.01 12.88
CA SER A 362 -3.87 10.05 12.44
C SER A 362 -4.39 10.91 13.61
N ALA A 363 -4.57 10.32 14.79
CA ALA A 363 -4.93 11.07 16.00
C ALA A 363 -3.82 12.02 16.47
N VAL A 364 -2.57 11.59 16.34
CA VAL A 364 -1.37 12.40 16.65
C VAL A 364 -1.22 13.53 15.63
N TYR A 365 -1.41 13.22 14.35
CA TYR A 365 -1.38 14.20 13.26
C TYR A 365 -2.43 15.31 13.45
N ALA A 366 -3.62 14.97 13.95
CA ALA A 366 -4.71 15.93 14.20
C ALA A 366 -4.38 17.04 15.22
N GLN A 367 -3.32 16.88 16.04
CA GLN A 367 -2.90 17.92 16.98
C GLN A 367 -2.32 19.15 16.30
N MET A 368 -1.84 19.00 15.06
CA MET A 368 -1.22 20.06 14.27
C MET A 368 -2.14 21.28 14.05
N SER A 369 -3.43 21.03 13.82
CA SER A 369 -4.43 22.07 13.57
C SER A 369 -5.24 22.46 14.81
N THR A 370 -4.88 21.94 15.98
CA THR A 370 -5.59 22.19 17.24
C THR A 370 -4.60 22.60 18.33
N MET A 371 -4.12 21.65 19.14
CA MET A 371 -3.26 21.91 20.30
C MET A 371 -1.96 22.65 19.95
N PHE A 372 -1.39 22.43 18.76
CA PHE A 372 -0.19 23.17 18.34
C PHE A 372 -0.49 24.65 18.09
N VAL A 373 -1.66 24.96 17.54
CA VAL A 373 -2.11 26.33 17.32
C VAL A 373 -2.40 27.01 18.65
N GLU A 374 -3.11 26.34 19.56
CA GLU A 374 -3.42 26.86 20.90
C GLU A 374 -2.14 27.11 21.73
N GLN A 375 -1.15 26.22 21.63
CA GLN A 375 0.18 26.45 22.19
C GLN A 375 0.82 27.72 21.62
N GLY A 376 0.78 27.88 20.28
CA GLY A 376 1.37 29.03 19.58
C GLY A 376 0.67 30.35 19.89
N MET A 377 -0.61 30.34 20.25
CA MET A 377 -1.37 31.53 20.65
C MET A 377 -0.86 32.17 21.95
N LEU A 378 -0.12 31.43 22.79
CA LEU A 378 0.48 31.93 24.04
C LEU A 378 2.00 32.11 23.96
N MET A 379 2.52 32.21 22.75
CA MET A 379 3.93 32.48 22.46
C MET A 379 4.07 33.86 21.81
N ASP A 380 5.28 34.38 21.76
CA ASP A 380 5.58 35.62 21.06
C ASP A 380 5.54 35.40 19.54
N THR A 381 4.52 35.99 18.91
CA THR A 381 4.25 35.92 17.48
C THR A 381 4.87 37.06 16.68
N THR A 382 5.57 37.98 17.35
CA THR A 382 6.12 39.18 16.71
C THR A 382 7.50 38.94 16.12
N ILE A 383 7.72 39.44 14.90
CA ILE A 383 9.03 39.50 14.23
C ILE A 383 9.23 40.92 13.74
N GLY A 384 9.95 41.71 14.53
CA GLY A 384 10.09 43.14 14.26
C GLY A 384 8.71 43.81 14.24
N SER A 385 8.26 44.25 13.06
CA SER A 385 6.95 44.91 12.88
C SER A 385 5.82 43.99 12.41
N PHE A 386 6.09 42.71 12.15
CA PHE A 386 5.11 41.78 11.60
C PHE A 386 4.66 40.75 12.64
N THR A 387 3.35 40.55 12.77
CA THR A 387 2.74 39.53 13.64
C THR A 387 2.37 38.31 12.82
N ILE A 388 3.01 37.17 13.09
CA ILE A 388 2.71 35.90 12.42
C ILE A 388 1.48 35.26 13.07
N PRO A 389 0.42 34.94 12.29
CA PRO A 389 -0.68 34.11 12.79
C PRO A 389 -0.20 32.75 13.29
N PRO A 390 -0.56 32.29 14.51
CA PRO A 390 -0.11 30.99 15.02
C PRO A 390 -0.42 29.80 14.10
N ALA A 391 -1.62 29.77 13.50
CA ALA A 391 -2.02 28.71 12.58
C ALA A 391 -1.16 28.65 11.29
N SER A 392 -0.48 29.74 10.93
CA SER A 392 0.38 29.78 9.74
C SER A 392 1.68 28.99 9.89
N LEU A 393 2.01 28.52 11.10
CA LEU A 393 3.12 27.58 11.29
C LEU A 393 2.88 26.23 10.59
N SER A 394 1.63 25.90 10.26
CA SER A 394 1.32 24.77 9.37
C SER A 394 1.99 24.88 8.00
N THR A 395 2.40 26.06 7.55
CA THR A 395 3.21 26.19 6.32
C THR A 395 4.56 25.46 6.42
N PHE A 396 5.16 25.34 7.61
CA PHE A 396 6.41 24.58 7.79
C PHE A 396 6.21 23.07 7.59
N ASP A 397 5.02 22.55 7.90
CA ASP A 397 4.65 21.17 7.60
C ASP A 397 4.58 20.96 6.08
N VAL A 398 3.86 21.82 5.35
CA VAL A 398 3.78 21.78 3.88
C VAL A 398 5.16 21.91 3.22
N ILE A 399 6.01 22.82 3.72
CA ILE A 399 7.41 22.95 3.25
C ILE A 399 8.18 21.65 3.53
N SER A 400 8.01 21.07 4.72
CA SER A 400 8.64 19.79 5.09
C SER A 400 8.25 18.69 4.11
N VAL A 401 6.97 18.55 3.75
CA VAL A 401 6.48 17.58 2.75
C VAL A 401 7.11 17.83 1.38
N ILE A 402 7.09 19.08 0.91
CA ILE A 402 7.69 19.46 -0.40
C ILE A 402 9.18 19.17 -0.44
N CYS A 403 9.91 19.31 0.67
CA CYS A 403 11.32 18.97 0.77
C CYS A 403 11.55 17.46 0.89
N TRP A 404 10.79 16.77 1.74
CA TRP A 404 11.00 15.36 2.05
C TRP A 404 10.62 14.43 0.91
N VAL A 405 9.64 14.75 0.05
CA VAL A 405 9.31 13.89 -1.09
C VAL A 405 10.49 13.74 -2.07
N PRO A 406 11.10 14.81 -2.60
CA PRO A 406 12.30 14.71 -3.42
C PRO A 406 13.51 14.13 -2.67
N ILE A 407 13.69 14.49 -1.39
CA ILE A 407 14.77 13.92 -0.57
C ILE A 407 14.58 12.41 -0.43
N TYR A 408 13.36 11.96 -0.20
CA TYR A 408 13.02 10.55 -0.12
C TYR A 408 13.38 9.86 -1.44
N ASP A 409 12.87 10.32 -2.57
CA ASP A 409 13.09 9.65 -3.86
C ASP A 409 14.53 9.74 -4.39
N ARG A 410 15.23 10.86 -4.16
CA ARG A 410 16.56 11.13 -4.77
C ARG A 410 17.73 10.84 -3.84
N ILE A 411 17.52 10.85 -2.53
CA ILE A 411 18.58 10.66 -1.54
C ILE A 411 18.29 9.41 -0.73
N VAL A 412 17.15 9.34 -0.05
CA VAL A 412 16.84 8.25 0.88
C VAL A 412 16.63 6.94 0.13
N VAL A 413 15.88 6.88 -0.97
CA VAL A 413 15.63 5.66 -1.75
C VAL A 413 16.92 5.14 -2.35
N PRO A 414 17.80 5.93 -2.99
CA PRO A 414 19.08 5.42 -3.47
C PRO A 414 20.01 4.96 -2.34
N ILE A 415 20.05 5.67 -1.20
CA ILE A 415 20.85 5.27 -0.03
C ILE A 415 20.28 4.00 0.61
N ALA A 416 18.97 3.96 0.84
CA ALA A 416 18.25 2.80 1.35
C ALA A 416 18.44 1.63 0.39
N ARG A 417 18.29 1.80 -0.93
CA ARG A 417 18.59 0.78 -1.94
C ARG A 417 20.04 0.29 -1.84
N ARG A 418 21.01 1.17 -1.55
CA ARG A 418 22.41 0.78 -1.23
C ARG A 418 22.54 -0.03 0.05
N PHE A 419 21.62 0.06 1.02
CA PHE A 419 21.65 -0.73 2.26
C PHE A 419 20.70 -1.95 2.25
N THR A 420 19.42 -1.76 1.94
CA THR A 420 18.35 -2.78 1.93
C THR A 420 18.26 -3.62 0.66
N GLY A 421 18.74 -3.11 -0.48
CA GLY A 421 18.71 -3.84 -1.75
C GLY A 421 17.30 -4.18 -2.27
N LYS A 422 16.28 -3.40 -1.90
CA LYS A 422 14.96 -3.41 -2.54
C LYS A 422 14.91 -2.33 -3.61
N GLU A 423 14.20 -2.54 -4.72
CA GLU A 423 14.08 -1.53 -5.81
C GLU A 423 13.60 -0.17 -5.29
N ARG A 424 12.68 -0.18 -4.32
CA ARG A 424 12.13 1.02 -3.66
C ARG A 424 12.89 1.49 -2.43
N GLY A 425 14.02 0.87 -2.09
CA GLY A 425 14.73 1.15 -0.84
C GLY A 425 14.04 0.50 0.37
N PHE A 426 12.92 1.03 0.85
CA PHE A 426 12.19 0.40 1.97
C PHE A 426 11.06 -0.51 1.47
N SER A 427 10.65 -1.53 2.24
CA SER A 427 9.30 -2.08 2.06
C SER A 427 8.26 -1.07 2.54
N ASP A 428 7.03 -1.17 2.04
CA ASP A 428 5.96 -0.25 2.44
C ASP A 428 5.73 -0.29 3.96
N LEU A 429 5.84 -1.48 4.58
CA LEU A 429 5.79 -1.63 6.04
C LEU A 429 6.98 -0.97 6.76
N GLN A 430 8.20 -1.07 6.22
CA GLN A 430 9.35 -0.38 6.81
C GLN A 430 9.19 1.14 6.71
N ARG A 431 8.71 1.64 5.56
CA ARG A 431 8.44 3.06 5.33
C ARG A 431 7.39 3.59 6.32
N MET A 432 6.27 2.88 6.48
CA MET A 432 5.24 3.23 7.47
C MET A 432 5.79 3.20 8.89
N GLY A 433 6.57 2.18 9.26
CA GLY A 433 7.19 2.07 10.59
C GLY A 433 8.12 3.24 10.93
N ILE A 434 8.91 3.72 9.95
CA ILE A 434 9.75 4.92 10.10
C ILE A 434 8.88 6.15 10.38
N GLY A 435 7.78 6.32 9.66
CA GLY A 435 6.86 7.43 9.87
C GLY A 435 6.21 7.42 11.26
N LEU A 436 5.77 6.25 11.74
CA LEU A 436 5.28 6.09 13.12
C LEU A 436 6.33 6.50 14.16
N PHE A 437 7.59 6.12 13.95
CA PHE A 437 8.70 6.53 14.83
C PHE A 437 8.93 8.04 14.82
N ILE A 438 8.93 8.68 13.64
CA ILE A 438 9.09 10.13 13.51
C ILE A 438 7.93 10.89 14.19
N SER A 439 6.68 10.38 14.12
CA SER A 439 5.55 11.01 14.84
C SER A 439 5.68 10.96 16.36
N MET A 440 6.34 9.95 16.92
CA MET A 440 6.65 9.92 18.34
C MET A 440 7.68 11.01 18.70
N LEU A 441 8.68 11.24 17.84
CA LEU A 441 9.66 12.31 18.01
C LEU A 441 9.00 13.70 17.92
N SER A 442 8.01 13.89 17.05
CA SER A 442 7.30 15.17 16.94
C SER A 442 6.50 15.51 18.20
N MET A 443 5.78 14.54 18.78
CA MET A 443 5.09 14.74 20.07
C MET A 443 6.06 14.97 21.22
N THR A 444 7.21 14.30 21.20
CA THR A 444 8.27 14.52 22.19
C THR A 444 8.83 15.95 22.08
N ALA A 445 9.09 16.44 20.86
CA ALA A 445 9.53 17.82 20.64
C ALA A 445 8.49 18.83 21.15
N ALA A 446 7.20 18.60 20.89
CA ALA A 446 6.12 19.46 21.37
C ALA A 446 6.03 19.51 22.90
N ALA A 447 6.18 18.36 23.55
CA ALA A 447 6.23 18.28 25.01
C ALA A 447 7.42 19.05 25.59
N LEU A 448 8.60 18.98 24.96
CA LEU A 448 9.80 19.69 25.43
C LEU A 448 9.67 21.21 25.27
N VAL A 449 9.10 21.69 24.16
CA VAL A 449 8.81 23.11 23.96
C VAL A 449 7.84 23.61 25.02
N GLU A 450 6.81 22.83 25.33
CA GLU A 450 5.81 23.20 26.34
C GLU A 450 6.39 23.24 27.76
N ILE A 451 7.25 22.29 28.11
CA ILE A 451 7.98 22.32 29.39
C ILE A 451 8.80 23.60 29.51
N LYS A 452 9.47 24.03 28.43
CA LYS A 452 10.24 25.28 28.41
C LYS A 452 9.35 26.52 28.54
N ARG A 453 8.22 26.54 27.85
CA ARG A 453 7.22 27.62 27.97
C ARG A 453 6.70 27.74 29.41
N LEU A 454 6.30 26.62 30.03
CA LEU A 454 5.78 26.58 31.40
C LEU A 454 6.84 26.90 32.47
N GLN A 455 8.12 26.61 32.22
CA GLN A 455 9.22 27.07 33.08
C GLN A 455 9.28 28.60 33.14
N LEU A 456 9.19 29.28 31.99
CA LEU A 456 9.17 30.74 31.92
C LEU A 456 7.92 31.35 32.56
N VAL A 457 6.74 30.71 32.42
CA VAL A 457 5.51 31.13 33.13
C VAL A 457 5.75 31.20 34.64
N LYS A 458 6.42 30.18 35.21
CA LYS A 458 6.72 30.12 36.65
C LYS A 458 7.76 31.16 37.07
N GLU A 459 8.80 31.34 36.26
CA GLU A 459 9.86 32.32 36.54
C GLU A 459 9.35 33.77 36.48
N LEU A 460 8.45 34.06 35.55
CA LEU A 460 7.86 35.39 35.36
C LEU A 460 6.59 35.63 36.18
N GLY A 461 6.08 34.62 36.89
CA GLY A 461 4.88 34.74 37.73
C GLY A 461 3.57 34.90 36.94
N LEU A 462 3.51 34.44 35.69
CA LEU A 462 2.38 34.63 34.77
C LEU A 462 1.27 33.57 34.89
N ALA A 463 1.31 32.75 35.94
CA ALA A 463 0.43 31.59 36.07
C ALA A 463 -1.06 31.93 36.10
N GLY A 464 -1.48 33.14 36.53
CA GLY A 464 -2.89 33.55 36.53
C GLY A 464 -3.29 34.51 35.40
N GLU A 465 -2.38 34.80 34.47
CA GLU A 465 -2.61 35.76 33.39
C GLU A 465 -2.67 35.03 32.05
N ALA A 466 -3.74 35.23 31.29
CA ALA A 466 -3.90 34.68 29.94
C ALA A 466 -3.12 35.52 28.90
N VAL A 467 -1.82 35.69 29.13
CA VAL A 467 -0.92 36.52 28.33
C VAL A 467 0.16 35.65 27.68
N ALA A 468 0.59 36.06 26.48
CA ALA A 468 1.68 35.41 25.77
C ALA A 468 3.00 35.49 26.55
N VAL A 469 3.70 34.36 26.60
CA VAL A 469 5.02 34.23 27.23
C VAL A 469 6.08 34.73 26.25
N PRO A 470 7.15 35.43 26.70
CA PRO A 470 8.22 35.94 25.83
C PRO A 470 9.16 34.82 25.32
N ILE A 471 8.59 33.84 24.63
CA ILE A 471 9.27 32.78 23.91
C ILE A 471 8.80 32.82 22.46
N SER A 472 9.72 32.90 21.52
CA SER A 472 9.37 33.01 20.11
C SER A 472 8.59 31.79 19.63
N ILE A 473 7.53 32.03 18.85
CA ILE A 473 6.71 30.99 18.23
C ILE A 473 7.53 30.00 17.38
N PHE A 474 8.69 30.41 16.87
CA PHE A 474 9.58 29.56 16.06
C PHE A 474 10.18 28.35 16.78
N TRP A 475 10.12 28.31 18.12
CA TRP A 475 10.45 27.09 18.87
C TRP A 475 9.55 25.89 18.49
N GLN A 476 8.40 26.12 17.86
CA GLN A 476 7.52 25.08 17.33
C GLN A 476 7.92 24.56 15.93
N ILE A 477 8.90 25.14 15.24
CA ILE A 477 9.31 24.65 13.91
C ILE A 477 9.68 23.14 13.92
N PRO A 478 10.45 22.62 14.90
CA PRO A 478 10.82 21.20 14.92
C PRO A 478 9.63 20.25 14.96
N GLN A 479 8.59 20.54 15.77
CA GLN A 479 7.40 19.68 15.84
C GLN A 479 6.62 19.68 14.51
N TYR A 480 6.46 20.83 13.86
CA TYR A 480 5.79 20.91 12.55
C TYR A 480 6.59 20.21 11.44
N MET A 481 7.91 20.42 11.38
CA MET A 481 8.74 19.76 10.38
C MET A 481 8.79 18.23 10.56
N LEU A 482 8.85 17.74 11.80
CA LEU A 482 8.81 16.31 12.09
C LEU A 482 7.44 15.69 11.77
N VAL A 483 6.33 16.41 12.02
CA VAL A 483 5.00 15.97 11.58
C VAL A 483 4.96 15.80 10.05
N GLY A 484 5.38 16.80 9.28
CA GLY A 484 5.41 16.70 7.81
C GLY A 484 6.35 15.63 7.28
N ALA A 485 7.49 15.41 7.94
CA ALA A 485 8.35 14.28 7.63
C ALA A 485 7.62 12.95 7.88
N SER A 486 6.98 12.79 9.05
CA SER A 486 6.23 11.59 9.39
C SER A 486 5.07 11.31 8.43
N GLU A 487 4.45 12.35 7.89
CA GLU A 487 3.38 12.26 6.88
C GLU A 487 3.86 11.57 5.60
N VAL A 488 5.02 12.00 5.06
CA VAL A 488 5.62 11.45 3.84
C VAL A 488 5.96 9.97 3.96
N PHE A 489 6.34 9.52 5.16
CA PHE A 489 6.66 8.12 5.43
C PHE A 489 5.40 7.29 5.73
N THR A 490 4.47 7.79 6.56
CA THR A 490 3.28 7.03 6.96
C THR A 490 2.17 7.10 5.92
N PHE A 491 1.64 8.27 5.56
CA PHE A 491 0.44 8.34 4.70
C PHE A 491 0.71 7.89 3.27
N ILE A 492 1.86 8.27 2.69
CA ILE A 492 2.21 7.81 1.34
C ILE A 492 2.49 6.29 1.36
N GLY A 493 3.25 5.80 2.34
CA GLY A 493 3.51 4.36 2.49
C GLY A 493 2.24 3.56 2.76
N GLN A 494 1.31 4.13 3.52
CA GLN A 494 -0.01 3.55 3.77
C GLN A 494 -0.82 3.43 2.49
N LEU A 495 -0.87 4.50 1.69
CA LEU A 495 -1.59 4.51 0.42
C LEU A 495 -1.00 3.50 -0.57
N GLU A 496 0.33 3.42 -0.69
CA GLU A 496 1.04 2.43 -1.50
C GLU A 496 0.73 1.00 -1.04
N PHE A 497 0.85 0.73 0.26
CA PHE A 497 0.54 -0.58 0.84
C PHE A 497 -0.91 -1.00 0.57
N PHE A 498 -1.88 -0.12 0.82
CA PHE A 498 -3.29 -0.44 0.58
C PHE A 498 -3.59 -0.65 -0.90
N TYR A 499 -2.92 0.08 -1.78
CA TYR A 499 -3.09 -0.08 -3.21
C TYR A 499 -2.53 -1.43 -3.68
N GLU A 500 -1.32 -1.80 -3.28
CA GLU A 500 -0.65 -3.02 -3.77
C GLU A 500 -1.24 -4.31 -3.22
N GLN A 501 -1.68 -4.30 -1.96
CA GLN A 501 -2.27 -5.48 -1.34
C GLN A 501 -3.75 -5.67 -1.69
N SER A 502 -4.39 -4.66 -2.30
CA SER A 502 -5.80 -4.73 -2.64
C SER A 502 -6.11 -5.55 -3.88
N PRO A 503 -7.22 -6.32 -3.88
CA PRO A 503 -7.75 -6.94 -5.09
C PRO A 503 -8.09 -5.91 -6.18
N ASP A 504 -7.97 -6.32 -7.45
CA ASP A 504 -8.17 -5.42 -8.60
C ASP A 504 -9.55 -4.73 -8.59
N ALA A 505 -10.60 -5.45 -8.16
CA ALA A 505 -11.96 -4.94 -8.04
C ALA A 505 -12.18 -3.95 -6.88
N MET A 506 -11.22 -3.82 -5.96
CA MET A 506 -11.41 -3.12 -4.68
C MET A 506 -10.38 -2.01 -4.42
N ARG A 507 -9.55 -1.68 -5.41
CA ARG A 507 -8.51 -0.64 -5.27
C ARG A 507 -9.08 0.70 -4.82
N SER A 508 -10.25 1.10 -5.36
CA SER A 508 -10.93 2.34 -4.94
C SER A 508 -11.41 2.31 -3.48
N LEU A 509 -11.97 1.17 -3.05
CA LEU A 509 -12.39 0.97 -1.66
C LEU A 509 -11.21 0.97 -0.70
N CYS A 510 -10.07 0.38 -1.07
CA CYS A 510 -8.87 0.36 -0.24
C CYS A 510 -8.25 1.75 -0.08
N SER A 511 -8.28 2.58 -1.13
CA SER A 511 -7.96 4.01 -1.03
C SER A 511 -8.91 4.75 -0.07
N ALA A 512 -10.21 4.43 -0.11
CA ALA A 512 -11.18 5.00 0.84
C ALA A 512 -10.96 4.53 2.28
N LEU A 513 -10.49 3.28 2.50
CA LEU A 513 -10.08 2.81 3.83
C LEU A 513 -8.91 3.62 4.40
N SER A 514 -7.97 4.08 3.56
CA SER A 514 -6.91 5.00 4.00
C SER A 514 -7.47 6.33 4.50
N LEU A 515 -8.49 6.89 3.83
CA LEU A 515 -9.19 8.10 4.30
C LEU A 515 -9.96 7.83 5.60
N LEU A 516 -10.58 6.66 5.72
CA LEU A 516 -11.28 6.24 6.94
C LEU A 516 -10.34 6.16 8.14
N THR A 517 -9.06 5.77 7.95
CA THR A 517 -8.04 5.86 9.00
C THR A 517 -7.92 7.27 9.56
N THR A 518 -7.90 8.28 8.68
CA THR A 518 -7.83 9.69 9.07
C THR A 518 -9.09 10.10 9.82
N SER A 519 -10.27 9.65 9.37
CA SER A 519 -11.54 9.91 10.04
C SER A 519 -11.57 9.36 11.47
N LEU A 520 -11.26 8.07 11.63
CA LEU A 520 -11.24 7.41 12.94
C LEU A 520 -10.15 7.97 13.85
N GLY A 521 -8.99 8.37 13.31
CA GLY A 521 -7.94 9.02 14.09
C GLY A 521 -8.39 10.37 14.66
N ASN A 522 -9.09 11.18 13.86
CA ASN A 522 -9.67 12.42 14.34
C ASN A 522 -10.72 12.20 15.45
N TYR A 523 -11.60 11.19 15.30
CA TYR A 523 -12.54 10.83 16.36
C TYR A 523 -11.85 10.26 17.61
N LEU A 524 -10.77 9.48 17.44
CA LEU A 524 -9.94 9.02 18.53
C LEU A 524 -9.28 10.21 19.26
N SER A 525 -8.80 11.21 18.54
CA SER A 525 -8.30 12.47 19.14
C SER A 525 -9.39 13.17 19.96
N SER A 526 -10.60 13.36 19.41
CA SER A 526 -11.75 13.93 20.14
C SER A 526 -12.06 13.13 21.42
N PHE A 527 -12.01 11.80 21.33
CA PHE A 527 -12.24 10.91 22.45
C PHE A 527 -11.16 11.04 23.53
N ILE A 528 -9.88 11.02 23.14
CA ILE A 528 -8.74 11.20 24.07
C ILE A 528 -8.85 12.55 24.78
N LEU A 529 -9.11 13.65 24.06
CA LEU A 529 -9.31 14.99 24.64
C LEU A 529 -10.45 14.98 25.67
N THR A 530 -11.57 14.33 25.36
CA THR A 530 -12.73 14.23 26.25
C THR A 530 -12.38 13.45 27.53
N MET A 531 -11.72 12.31 27.41
CA MET A 531 -11.32 11.47 28.54
C MET A 531 -10.29 12.17 29.43
N VAL A 532 -9.25 12.76 28.84
CA VAL A 532 -8.22 13.52 29.57
C VAL A 532 -8.87 14.66 30.35
N THR A 533 -9.77 15.41 29.72
CA THR A 533 -10.47 16.52 30.39
C THR A 533 -11.31 16.01 31.56
N TYR A 534 -12.10 14.94 31.35
CA TYR A 534 -12.92 14.34 32.41
C TYR A 534 -12.09 13.92 33.63
N PHE A 535 -11.01 13.17 33.42
CA PHE A 535 -10.18 12.67 34.53
C PHE A 535 -9.36 13.77 35.22
N THR A 536 -8.86 14.75 34.47
CA THR A 536 -7.94 15.76 35.01
C THR A 536 -8.66 16.90 35.73
N THR A 537 -9.93 17.17 35.37
CA THR A 537 -10.77 18.17 36.06
C THR A 537 -11.53 17.60 37.26
N THR A 538 -11.45 16.28 37.48
CA THR A 538 -12.08 15.62 38.63
C THR A 538 -11.57 16.23 39.94
N GLY A 539 -12.49 16.62 40.82
CA GLY A 539 -12.16 17.27 42.10
C GLY A 539 -11.95 18.79 42.01
N GLY A 540 -12.42 19.44 40.93
CA GLY A 540 -12.40 20.90 40.79
C GLY A 540 -11.03 21.49 40.42
N LYS A 541 -10.11 20.65 39.93
CA LYS A 541 -8.80 21.07 39.43
C LYS A 541 -8.95 21.69 38.03
N PRO A 542 -8.06 22.61 37.62
CA PRO A 542 -8.10 23.24 36.28
C PRO A 542 -7.92 22.24 35.12
N GLY A 543 -7.39 21.04 35.39
CA GLY A 543 -7.13 20.03 34.37
C GLY A 543 -5.82 20.24 33.63
N TRP A 544 -5.52 19.39 32.65
CA TRP A 544 -4.30 19.52 31.83
C TRP A 544 -4.43 20.61 30.75
N ILE A 545 -5.65 20.83 30.23
CA ILE A 545 -5.92 21.77 29.15
C ILE A 545 -7.03 22.74 29.59
N PRO A 546 -6.75 23.64 30.55
CA PRO A 546 -7.65 24.74 30.89
C PRO A 546 -7.71 25.79 29.77
N ASP A 547 -8.69 26.70 29.84
CA ASP A 547 -8.81 27.82 28.89
C ASP A 547 -7.60 28.76 28.96
N ASN A 548 -7.08 29.02 30.17
CA ASN A 548 -5.78 29.63 30.38
C ASN A 548 -4.68 28.56 30.45
N LEU A 549 -4.04 28.24 29.32
CA LEU A 549 -2.99 27.20 29.30
C LEU A 549 -1.74 27.56 30.14
N ASN A 550 -1.59 28.78 30.66
CA ASN A 550 -0.55 29.11 31.63
C ASN A 550 -0.77 28.41 32.99
N GLU A 551 -2.01 28.03 33.31
CA GLU A 551 -2.39 27.24 34.49
C GLU A 551 -2.37 25.74 34.24
N GLY A 552 -2.24 25.35 32.96
CA GLY A 552 -2.37 24.00 32.48
C GLY A 552 -1.05 23.20 32.45
N HIS A 553 -1.20 21.97 32.00
CA HIS A 553 -0.13 21.01 31.77
C HIS A 553 -0.32 20.33 30.40
N LEU A 554 -0.23 21.14 29.34
CA LEU A 554 -0.33 20.64 27.96
C LEU A 554 0.85 19.70 27.62
N ASP A 555 1.98 19.84 28.32
CA ASP A 555 3.13 18.94 28.24
C ASP A 555 2.77 17.49 28.60
N TYR A 556 1.93 17.28 29.62
CA TYR A 556 1.45 15.94 29.99
C TYR A 556 0.58 15.31 28.91
N PHE A 557 -0.22 16.13 28.20
CA PHE A 557 -1.02 15.66 27.08
C PHE A 557 -0.14 15.22 25.90
N PHE A 558 0.89 16.00 25.55
CA PHE A 558 1.85 15.60 24.51
C PHE A 558 2.65 14.34 24.90
N TRP A 559 3.05 14.20 26.17
CA TRP A 559 3.68 12.97 26.66
C TRP A 559 2.76 11.75 26.61
N LEU A 560 1.47 11.92 26.91
CA LEU A 560 0.47 10.85 26.76
C LEU A 560 0.39 10.38 25.30
N LEU A 561 0.34 11.30 24.34
CA LEU A 561 0.32 10.97 22.91
C LEU A 561 1.64 10.34 22.42
N ALA A 562 2.79 10.79 22.95
CA ALA A 562 4.08 10.17 22.68
C ALA A 562 4.12 8.71 23.21
N GLY A 563 3.63 8.48 24.43
CA GLY A 563 3.51 7.14 25.02
C GLY A 563 2.55 6.23 24.26
N LEU A 564 1.40 6.75 23.81
CA LEU A 564 0.46 6.03 22.96
C LEU A 564 1.09 5.67 21.60
N SER A 565 1.86 6.58 21.01
CA SER A 565 2.59 6.35 19.76
C SER A 565 3.66 5.27 19.92
N PHE A 566 4.37 5.25 21.05
CA PHE A 566 5.33 4.21 21.37
C PHE A 566 4.67 2.83 21.49
N LEU A 567 3.55 2.74 22.22
CA LEU A 567 2.79 1.48 22.33
C LEU A 567 2.28 1.01 20.96
N ASN A 568 1.77 1.93 20.15
CA ASN A 568 1.33 1.65 18.79
C ASN A 568 2.47 1.10 17.92
N MET A 569 3.67 1.67 18.04
CA MET A 569 4.86 1.18 17.34
C MET A 569 5.24 -0.24 17.77
N LEU A 570 5.12 -0.60 19.05
CA LEU A 570 5.37 -1.97 19.52
C LEU A 570 4.39 -2.97 18.91
N VAL A 571 3.09 -2.63 18.88
CA VAL A 571 2.05 -3.45 18.24
C VAL A 571 2.32 -3.59 16.75
N TYR A 572 2.69 -2.49 16.08
CA TYR A 572 3.05 -2.49 14.67
C TYR A 572 4.20 -3.45 14.35
N VAL A 573 5.32 -3.34 15.09
CA VAL A 573 6.51 -4.18 14.88
C VAL A 573 6.20 -5.65 15.15
N PHE A 574 5.40 -5.96 16.18
CA PHE A 574 5.00 -7.34 16.47
C PHE A 574 4.22 -7.97 15.31
N ARG A 575 3.39 -7.19 14.61
CA ARG A 575 2.60 -7.66 13.47
C ARG A 575 3.36 -7.67 12.14
N ALA A 576 4.56 -7.07 12.07
CA ALA A 576 5.31 -6.85 10.83
C ALA A 576 6.62 -7.67 10.70
N ARG A 577 6.86 -8.72 11.51
CA ARG A 577 8.14 -9.48 11.53
C ARG A 577 8.33 -10.46 10.35
N ASP A 578 9.57 -10.53 9.86
CA ASP A 578 10.11 -11.53 8.92
C ASP A 578 10.49 -12.86 9.62
N SER A 579 10.58 -13.95 8.84
CA SER A 579 10.94 -15.32 9.27
C SER A 579 12.24 -15.43 10.06
N MET A 580 12.23 -16.20 11.16
CA MET A 580 13.39 -16.50 12.02
C MET A 580 13.81 -17.98 12.00
N LEU A 581 13.25 -18.75 11.06
CA LEU A 581 13.38 -20.20 10.98
C LEU A 581 14.25 -20.62 9.80
N LEU A 582 15.00 -21.71 9.97
CA LEU A 582 15.77 -22.36 8.91
C LEU A 582 15.35 -23.83 8.81
N ILE A 583 15.11 -24.32 7.58
CA ILE A 583 14.81 -25.72 7.30
C ILE A 583 15.90 -26.34 6.42
N THR A 584 16.33 -27.55 6.75
CA THR A 584 17.37 -28.28 6.01
C THR A 584 16.93 -29.72 5.76
N ALA A 585 17.00 -30.20 4.53
CA ALA A 585 16.81 -31.62 4.20
C ALA A 585 18.14 -32.36 4.07
N SER A 586 18.12 -33.64 4.43
CA SER A 586 19.27 -34.54 4.38
C SER A 586 18.92 -35.87 3.71
N ALA A 587 19.93 -36.48 3.10
CA ALA A 587 19.81 -37.79 2.46
C ALA A 587 19.67 -38.95 3.47
N ASP A 588 19.89 -38.68 4.75
CA ASP A 588 19.68 -39.61 5.88
C ASP A 588 18.20 -39.83 6.23
N GLN A 589 17.29 -39.40 5.35
CA GLN A 589 15.83 -39.47 5.52
C GLN A 589 15.28 -38.52 6.59
N SER A 590 16.03 -37.48 6.97
CA SER A 590 15.58 -36.46 7.92
C SER A 590 15.50 -35.06 7.30
N VAL A 591 14.54 -34.27 7.80
CA VAL A 591 14.47 -32.82 7.58
C VAL A 591 14.42 -32.13 8.94
N LYS A 592 15.29 -31.15 9.14
CA LYS A 592 15.48 -30.49 10.42
C LYS A 592 15.08 -29.03 10.36
N LEU A 593 14.40 -28.58 11.42
CA LEU A 593 14.06 -27.19 11.65
C LEU A 593 15.02 -26.62 12.69
N TRP A 594 15.51 -25.41 12.44
CA TRP A 594 16.53 -24.74 13.26
C TRP A 594 16.11 -23.31 13.56
N ASN A 595 16.56 -22.82 14.71
CA ASN A 595 16.51 -21.40 15.00
C ASN A 595 17.79 -20.73 14.48
N VAL A 596 17.63 -19.70 13.65
CA VAL A 596 18.77 -19.01 13.00
C VAL A 596 19.65 -18.27 14.01
N GLN A 597 19.07 -17.70 15.07
CA GLN A 597 19.81 -16.90 16.05
C GLN A 597 20.62 -17.76 17.02
N THR A 598 20.02 -18.86 17.50
CA THR A 598 20.65 -19.70 18.51
C THR A 598 21.43 -20.87 17.92
N GLY A 599 21.19 -21.19 16.64
CA GLY A 599 21.69 -22.41 16.01
C GLY A 599 21.09 -23.69 16.59
N ALA A 600 20.09 -23.59 17.48
CA ALA A 600 19.47 -24.74 18.12
C ALA A 600 18.56 -25.47 17.14
N GLN A 601 18.64 -26.80 17.15
CA GLN A 601 17.69 -27.65 16.44
C GLN A 601 16.34 -27.62 17.17
N LEU A 602 15.27 -27.22 16.47
CA LEU A 602 13.92 -27.14 17.01
C LEU A 602 13.16 -28.47 16.86
N TYR A 603 13.22 -29.07 15.66
CA TYR A 603 12.47 -30.29 15.35
C TYR A 603 13.12 -31.12 14.24
N THR A 604 12.81 -32.42 14.18
CA THR A 604 13.25 -33.32 13.10
C THR A 604 12.06 -34.09 12.53
N PHE A 605 11.73 -33.83 11.27
CA PHE A 605 10.82 -34.64 10.48
C PHE A 605 11.56 -35.87 9.96
N SER A 606 11.04 -37.06 10.23
CA SER A 606 11.61 -38.33 9.74
C SER A 606 10.77 -38.86 8.59
N PHE A 607 11.43 -39.35 7.54
CA PHE A 607 10.81 -39.93 6.35
C PHE A 607 11.32 -41.36 6.14
N ASN A 608 10.61 -42.14 5.33
CA ASN A 608 11.05 -43.48 4.90
C ASN A 608 11.93 -43.43 3.63
N SER A 609 12.09 -42.23 3.06
CA SER A 609 12.83 -41.95 1.84
C SER A 609 13.73 -40.73 2.05
N PRO A 610 14.88 -40.64 1.37
CA PRO A 610 15.76 -39.47 1.43
C PRO A 610 15.03 -38.18 1.05
N ALA A 611 15.20 -37.11 1.83
CA ALA A 611 14.66 -35.81 1.51
C ALA A 611 15.63 -35.03 0.62
N ARG A 612 15.12 -34.34 -0.40
CA ARG A 612 15.96 -33.72 -1.45
C ARG A 612 15.85 -32.20 -1.52
N SER A 613 14.63 -31.67 -1.50
CA SER A 613 14.40 -30.22 -1.55
C SER A 613 13.41 -29.78 -0.49
N VAL A 614 13.60 -28.56 0.00
CA VAL A 614 12.74 -27.91 0.99
C VAL A 614 12.53 -26.46 0.58
N ASP A 615 11.35 -25.93 0.86
CA ASP A 615 11.02 -24.52 0.68
C ASP A 615 9.92 -24.11 1.67
N PHE A 616 10.02 -22.90 2.25
CA PHE A 616 9.01 -22.36 3.16
C PHE A 616 7.92 -21.64 2.38
N SER A 617 6.70 -21.75 2.89
CA SER A 617 5.60 -20.90 2.45
C SER A 617 5.82 -19.47 2.93
N VAL A 618 5.24 -18.49 2.25
CA VAL A 618 5.20 -17.10 2.71
C VAL A 618 4.54 -17.05 4.10
N GLY A 619 5.26 -16.52 5.08
CA GLY A 619 4.81 -16.46 6.49
C GLY A 619 5.14 -17.70 7.32
N ASP A 620 5.97 -18.62 6.80
CA ASP A 620 6.58 -19.77 7.50
C ASP A 620 5.64 -20.83 8.08
N ASN A 621 4.33 -20.70 7.91
CA ASN A 621 3.36 -21.63 8.50
C ASN A 621 3.35 -23.03 7.85
N LEU A 622 3.84 -23.14 6.62
CA LEU A 622 3.94 -24.39 5.87
C LEU A 622 5.34 -24.54 5.28
N ALA A 623 5.76 -25.78 5.07
CA ALA A 623 6.95 -26.12 4.32
C ALA A 623 6.64 -27.22 3.31
N VAL A 624 7.20 -27.10 2.10
CA VAL A 624 7.15 -28.16 1.10
C VAL A 624 8.46 -28.94 1.14
N ILE A 625 8.37 -30.26 1.12
CA ILE A 625 9.50 -31.18 1.26
C ILE A 625 9.39 -32.26 0.19
N THR A 626 10.40 -32.42 -0.66
CA THR A 626 10.43 -33.50 -1.65
C THR A 626 11.21 -34.71 -1.15
N THR A 627 10.69 -35.90 -1.40
CA THR A 627 11.35 -37.17 -1.09
C THR A 627 11.66 -37.96 -2.36
N ASP A 628 12.84 -38.56 -2.40
CA ASP A 628 13.32 -39.35 -3.54
C ASP A 628 12.66 -40.75 -3.60
N PRO A 629 12.61 -41.38 -4.78
CA PRO A 629 12.20 -42.77 -4.90
C PRO A 629 13.26 -43.67 -4.24
N PHE A 630 12.83 -44.55 -3.34
CA PHE A 630 13.73 -45.37 -2.53
C PHE A 630 13.08 -46.70 -2.16
N MET A 631 13.77 -47.82 -2.42
CA MET A 631 13.32 -49.18 -2.08
C MET A 631 11.84 -49.49 -2.41
N GLY A 632 11.37 -49.11 -3.61
CA GLY A 632 10.01 -49.36 -4.07
C GLY A 632 8.97 -48.29 -3.68
N VAL A 633 9.35 -47.30 -2.86
CA VAL A 633 8.56 -46.09 -2.60
C VAL A 633 8.78 -45.10 -3.72
N THR A 634 7.70 -44.52 -4.26
CA THR A 634 7.76 -43.49 -5.31
C THR A 634 8.13 -42.13 -4.73
N SER A 635 8.61 -41.22 -5.59
CA SER A 635 8.85 -39.84 -5.19
C SER A 635 7.56 -39.14 -4.77
N ALA A 636 7.64 -38.29 -3.76
CA ALA A 636 6.51 -37.56 -3.24
C ALA A 636 6.87 -36.12 -2.86
N ILE A 637 5.88 -35.25 -2.90
CA ILE A 637 5.93 -33.89 -2.36
C ILE A 637 5.10 -33.88 -1.09
N ASN A 638 5.73 -33.58 0.04
CA ASN A 638 5.11 -33.55 1.36
C ASN A 638 4.96 -32.10 1.80
N VAL A 639 3.73 -31.69 2.12
CA VAL A 639 3.47 -30.40 2.75
C VAL A 639 3.39 -30.62 4.26
N LYS A 640 4.24 -29.93 5.02
CA LYS A 640 4.27 -29.95 6.48
C LYS A 640 3.73 -28.62 7.01
N SER A 641 2.96 -28.68 8.09
CA SER A 641 2.68 -27.49 8.90
C SER A 641 3.86 -27.22 9.83
N ILE A 642 4.18 -25.95 10.00
CA ILE A 642 5.20 -25.46 10.91
C ILE A 642 4.47 -24.72 12.02
N ALA A 643 4.62 -25.20 13.24
CA ALA A 643 3.96 -24.61 14.41
C ALA A 643 4.77 -23.41 14.94
N ASP A 644 4.06 -22.37 15.37
CA ASP A 644 4.67 -21.22 16.07
C ASP A 644 5.39 -21.64 17.36
N ASP A 645 4.85 -22.66 18.05
CA ASP A 645 5.46 -23.29 19.21
C ASP A 645 6.07 -24.65 18.83
N PRO A 646 7.40 -24.82 18.91
CA PRO A 646 8.07 -26.09 18.62
C PRO A 646 7.54 -27.28 19.43
N SER A 647 6.97 -27.05 20.62
CA SER A 647 6.41 -28.12 21.45
C SER A 647 5.12 -28.73 20.88
N GLN A 648 4.43 -28.00 19.99
CA GLN A 648 3.19 -28.44 19.33
C GLN A 648 3.43 -28.96 17.91
N GLN A 649 4.69 -29.05 17.47
CA GLN A 649 5.06 -29.44 16.12
C GLN A 649 4.65 -30.89 15.80
N CYS A 650 3.81 -31.06 14.79
CA CYS A 650 3.39 -32.37 14.30
C CYS A 650 4.33 -32.90 13.21
N GLY A 651 4.59 -34.20 13.23
CA GLY A 651 5.42 -34.89 12.24
C GLY A 651 4.66 -35.37 11.00
N GLU A 652 3.32 -35.35 11.00
CA GLU A 652 2.50 -35.81 9.88
C GLU A 652 2.48 -34.82 8.71
N SER A 653 2.28 -35.32 7.50
CA SER A 653 2.12 -34.48 6.31
C SER A 653 0.68 -34.01 6.22
N VAL A 654 0.47 -32.70 6.07
CA VAL A 654 -0.85 -32.13 5.80
C VAL A 654 -1.36 -32.63 4.44
N LEU A 655 -0.45 -32.68 3.46
CA LEU A 655 -0.72 -33.18 2.13
C LEU A 655 0.49 -33.96 1.62
N THR A 656 0.23 -35.08 0.93
CA THR A 656 1.26 -35.86 0.24
C THR A 656 0.84 -36.03 -1.21
N ILE A 657 1.62 -35.45 -2.13
CA ILE A 657 1.36 -35.48 -3.57
C ILE A 657 2.27 -36.52 -4.21
N THR A 658 1.66 -37.50 -4.85
CA THR A 658 2.33 -38.55 -5.62
C THR A 658 1.94 -38.44 -7.09
N GLY A 659 2.87 -38.61 -8.01
CA GLY A 659 2.60 -38.39 -9.44
C GLY A 659 3.83 -38.04 -10.28
N PRO A 660 4.77 -37.22 -9.78
CA PRO A 660 6.06 -37.04 -10.45
C PRO A 660 6.77 -38.37 -10.64
N THR A 661 7.42 -38.53 -11.79
CA THR A 661 8.20 -39.74 -12.11
C THR A 661 9.69 -39.46 -11.98
N GLY A 662 10.44 -40.37 -11.34
CA GLY A 662 11.86 -40.14 -11.03
C GLY A 662 12.06 -39.16 -9.88
N ARG A 663 13.27 -38.59 -9.73
CA ARG A 663 13.56 -37.67 -8.63
C ARG A 663 12.98 -36.28 -8.84
N ILE A 664 12.44 -35.69 -7.77
CA ILE A 664 11.96 -34.31 -7.75
C ILE A 664 13.10 -33.42 -7.22
N ASN A 665 13.87 -32.84 -8.15
CA ASN A 665 15.04 -32.05 -7.81
C ASN A 665 14.68 -30.76 -7.06
N ARG A 666 13.57 -30.11 -7.40
CA ARG A 666 13.05 -28.93 -6.70
C ARG A 666 11.53 -28.90 -6.69
N ALA A 667 10.96 -28.55 -5.54
CA ALA A 667 9.61 -28.03 -5.42
C ALA A 667 9.65 -26.70 -4.67
N VAL A 668 8.92 -25.70 -5.16
CA VAL A 668 8.83 -24.37 -4.55
C VAL A 668 7.38 -23.92 -4.45
N TRP A 669 7.12 -23.02 -3.51
CA TRP A 669 5.82 -22.38 -3.39
C TRP A 669 5.59 -21.35 -4.50
N GLY A 670 4.44 -21.47 -5.15
CA GLY A 670 3.90 -20.45 -6.04
C GLY A 670 3.37 -19.23 -5.28
N PRO A 671 2.66 -18.31 -5.95
CA PRO A 671 2.15 -17.09 -5.35
C PRO A 671 1.12 -17.40 -4.25
N LEU A 672 1.16 -16.65 -3.15
CA LEU A 672 0.18 -16.72 -2.06
C LEU A 672 0.02 -18.11 -1.40
N ASN A 673 1.03 -18.98 -1.48
CA ASN A 673 1.00 -20.35 -0.93
C ASN A 673 -0.10 -21.26 -1.50
N LYS A 674 -0.62 -20.95 -2.69
CA LYS A 674 -1.75 -21.68 -3.30
C LYS A 674 -1.35 -22.83 -4.23
N THR A 675 -0.15 -22.73 -4.76
CA THR A 675 0.37 -23.70 -5.72
C THR A 675 1.76 -24.14 -5.34
N ILE A 676 2.10 -25.36 -5.75
CA ILE A 676 3.46 -25.90 -5.64
C ILE A 676 3.96 -26.18 -7.04
N ILE A 677 5.10 -25.62 -7.39
CA ILE A 677 5.74 -25.86 -8.69
C ILE A 677 6.85 -26.88 -8.48
N SER A 678 6.74 -28.01 -9.15
CA SER A 678 7.74 -29.09 -9.07
C SER A 678 8.43 -29.30 -10.41
N ALA A 679 9.72 -29.57 -10.37
CA ALA A 679 10.50 -30.00 -11.52
C ALA A 679 11.57 -31.03 -11.13
N GLY A 680 11.87 -31.96 -12.04
CA GLY A 680 12.71 -33.11 -11.72
C GLY A 680 13.32 -33.83 -12.93
N GLU A 681 13.64 -35.11 -12.71
CA GLU A 681 14.33 -35.97 -13.68
C GLU A 681 13.50 -36.27 -14.94
N ASP A 682 12.17 -36.28 -14.82
CA ASP A 682 11.26 -36.53 -15.93
C ASP A 682 11.13 -35.36 -16.93
N SER A 683 11.90 -34.28 -16.74
CA SER A 683 11.95 -33.10 -17.62
C SER A 683 10.66 -32.27 -17.68
N VAL A 684 9.67 -32.60 -16.86
CA VAL A 684 8.36 -31.96 -16.88
C VAL A 684 8.21 -31.01 -15.68
N ILE A 685 7.68 -29.82 -15.94
CA ILE A 685 7.29 -28.87 -14.91
C ILE A 685 5.81 -29.07 -14.62
N ARG A 686 5.48 -29.25 -13.34
CA ARG A 686 4.10 -29.42 -12.88
C ARG A 686 3.75 -28.38 -11.85
N VAL A 687 2.54 -27.86 -11.96
CA VAL A 687 1.94 -26.96 -10.98
C VAL A 687 0.82 -27.72 -10.30
N TRP A 688 0.96 -27.89 -8.99
CA TRP A 688 0.02 -28.59 -8.13
C TRP A 688 -0.75 -27.58 -7.30
N ASP A 689 -1.98 -27.92 -6.99
CA ASP A 689 -2.75 -27.24 -5.96
C ASP A 689 -2.22 -27.66 -4.57
N SER A 690 -1.91 -26.69 -3.72
CA SER A 690 -1.27 -26.98 -2.42
C SER A 690 -2.21 -27.46 -1.33
N GLU A 691 -3.53 -27.30 -1.51
CA GLU A 691 -4.55 -27.73 -0.55
C GLU A 691 -5.07 -29.13 -0.90
N THR A 692 -5.39 -29.34 -2.18
CA THR A 692 -6.00 -30.59 -2.68
C THR A 692 -4.98 -31.59 -3.21
N GLY A 693 -3.77 -31.14 -3.58
CA GLY A 693 -2.75 -31.97 -4.23
C GLY A 693 -3.07 -32.36 -5.67
N LYS A 694 -4.11 -31.80 -6.28
CA LYS A 694 -4.46 -32.06 -7.68
C LYS A 694 -3.47 -31.38 -8.62
N LEU A 695 -3.16 -32.04 -9.74
CA LEU A 695 -2.37 -31.46 -10.81
C LEU A 695 -3.19 -30.39 -11.55
N LEU A 696 -2.73 -29.15 -11.54
CA LEU A 696 -3.40 -28.05 -12.24
C LEU A 696 -2.89 -27.89 -13.67
N LYS A 697 -1.57 -27.89 -13.84
CA LYS A 697 -0.91 -27.66 -15.13
C LYS A 697 0.36 -28.47 -15.26
N GLU A 698 0.67 -28.82 -16.49
CA GLU A 698 1.87 -29.55 -16.88
C GLU A 698 2.49 -28.90 -18.12
N SER A 699 3.81 -28.80 -18.15
CA SER A 699 4.51 -28.24 -19.30
C SER A 699 4.46 -29.20 -20.49
N ASN A 700 4.13 -28.69 -21.69
CA ASN A 700 4.15 -29.47 -22.92
C ASN A 700 5.58 -29.94 -23.25
N GLN A 701 5.76 -31.23 -23.59
CA GLN A 701 7.04 -31.81 -23.97
C GLN A 701 7.70 -31.16 -25.20
N GLU A 702 6.93 -30.55 -26.11
CA GLU A 702 7.51 -29.88 -27.29
C GLU A 702 8.19 -28.54 -26.95
N VAL A 703 7.61 -27.80 -26.00
CA VAL A 703 8.05 -26.45 -25.60
C VAL A 703 8.94 -26.47 -24.35
N GLY A 704 8.75 -27.50 -23.51
CA GLY A 704 9.47 -27.76 -22.28
C GLY A 704 10.94 -28.17 -22.46
N HIS A 705 11.52 -28.68 -21.39
CA HIS A 705 12.88 -29.19 -21.41
C HIS A 705 12.94 -30.59 -22.04
N LYS A 706 14.05 -30.91 -22.72
CA LYS A 706 14.26 -32.21 -23.39
C LYS A 706 15.04 -33.21 -22.53
N LYS A 707 15.60 -32.75 -21.42
CA LYS A 707 16.36 -33.53 -20.44
C LYS A 707 15.98 -33.08 -19.02
N GLN A 708 16.43 -33.84 -18.03
CA GLN A 708 16.17 -33.58 -16.62
C GLN A 708 16.40 -32.11 -16.21
N ILE A 709 15.47 -31.59 -15.42
CA ILE A 709 15.53 -30.26 -14.83
C ILE A 709 16.27 -30.39 -13.51
N THR A 710 17.39 -29.69 -13.38
CA THR A 710 18.29 -29.79 -12.22
C THR A 710 18.03 -28.71 -11.19
N SER A 711 17.54 -27.55 -11.63
CA SER A 711 17.32 -26.39 -10.77
C SER A 711 16.07 -25.63 -11.18
N LEU A 712 15.37 -25.12 -10.18
CA LEU A 712 14.21 -24.26 -10.32
C LEU A 712 14.31 -23.17 -9.25
N THR A 713 14.12 -21.92 -9.66
CA THR A 713 14.13 -20.75 -8.77
C THR A 713 13.01 -19.79 -9.13
N LYS A 714 12.41 -19.13 -8.14
CA LYS A 714 11.31 -18.18 -8.33
C LYS A 714 11.84 -16.74 -8.30
N SER A 715 11.18 -15.83 -9.00
CA SER A 715 11.47 -14.40 -8.88
C SER A 715 10.99 -13.86 -7.54
N ALA A 716 11.59 -12.77 -7.07
CA ALA A 716 11.25 -12.17 -5.77
C ALA A 716 9.77 -11.74 -5.67
N ASP A 717 9.17 -11.30 -6.78
CA ASP A 717 7.76 -10.93 -6.91
C ASP A 717 6.82 -12.14 -7.12
N GLY A 718 7.36 -13.35 -7.29
CA GLY A 718 6.60 -14.58 -7.52
C GLY A 718 5.94 -14.71 -8.90
N SER A 719 6.04 -13.70 -9.76
CA SER A 719 5.38 -13.66 -11.07
C SER A 719 6.00 -14.61 -12.10
N HIS A 720 7.29 -14.90 -11.94
CA HIS A 720 8.07 -15.73 -12.85
C HIS A 720 8.87 -16.80 -12.11
N PHE A 721 9.28 -17.83 -12.83
CA PHE A 721 10.28 -18.77 -12.35
C PHE A 721 11.22 -19.20 -13.49
N LEU A 722 12.44 -19.55 -13.12
CA LEU A 722 13.51 -19.94 -14.03
C LEU A 722 13.88 -21.39 -13.76
N THR A 723 13.96 -22.18 -14.83
CA THR A 723 14.39 -23.58 -14.79
C THR A 723 15.71 -23.76 -15.54
N GLY A 724 16.58 -24.61 -15.02
CA GLY A 724 17.81 -25.04 -15.69
C GLY A 724 17.80 -26.54 -15.96
N SER A 725 18.29 -26.94 -17.12
CA SER A 725 18.28 -28.35 -17.55
C SER A 725 19.60 -28.78 -18.17
N LEU A 726 19.81 -30.11 -18.16
CA LEU A 726 20.92 -30.74 -18.88
C LEU A 726 20.77 -30.70 -20.41
N ASP A 727 19.64 -30.21 -20.94
CA ASP A 727 19.46 -29.96 -22.37
C ASP A 727 20.21 -28.71 -22.89
N LYS A 728 21.04 -28.12 -22.01
CA LYS A 728 21.86 -26.92 -22.27
C LYS A 728 21.02 -25.66 -22.44
N SER A 729 19.83 -25.63 -21.84
CA SER A 729 19.00 -24.44 -21.81
C SER A 729 18.56 -24.10 -20.38
N ALA A 730 18.36 -22.80 -20.16
CA ALA A 730 17.54 -22.31 -19.08
C ALA A 730 16.28 -21.65 -19.66
N LYS A 731 15.14 -21.83 -19.02
CA LYS A 731 13.85 -21.34 -19.51
C LYS A 731 13.16 -20.51 -18.45
N LEU A 732 12.74 -19.30 -18.83
CA LEU A 732 11.97 -18.40 -17.98
C LEU A 732 10.48 -18.59 -18.29
N TRP A 733 9.71 -18.84 -17.24
CA TRP A 733 8.30 -19.18 -17.31
C TRP A 733 7.47 -18.16 -16.54
N ASP A 734 6.25 -17.93 -17.00
CA ASP A 734 5.21 -17.27 -16.22
C ASP A 734 4.65 -18.27 -15.20
N THR A 735 4.67 -17.88 -13.92
CA THR A 735 4.24 -18.74 -12.82
C THR A 735 2.76 -19.11 -12.89
N ARG A 736 1.91 -18.19 -13.35
CA ARG A 736 0.45 -18.34 -13.34
C ARG A 736 -0.05 -19.10 -14.56
N THR A 737 0.47 -18.80 -15.74
CA THR A 737 0.00 -19.40 -16.99
C THR A 737 0.76 -20.67 -17.37
N LEU A 738 1.96 -20.89 -16.81
CA LEU A 738 2.93 -21.90 -17.24
C LEU A 738 3.36 -21.70 -18.71
N THR A 739 3.33 -20.45 -19.20
CA THR A 739 3.81 -20.14 -20.56
C THR A 739 5.30 -19.84 -20.54
N LEU A 740 6.01 -20.39 -21.52
CA LEU A 740 7.41 -20.08 -21.76
C LEU A 740 7.55 -18.63 -22.25
N ILE A 741 8.34 -17.83 -21.55
CA ILE A 741 8.59 -16.43 -21.91
C ILE A 741 9.88 -16.32 -22.71
N LYS A 742 10.98 -16.85 -22.16
CA LYS A 742 12.32 -16.77 -22.76
C LYS A 742 13.07 -18.08 -22.61
N THR A 743 13.95 -18.37 -23.56
CA THR A 743 14.91 -19.48 -23.50
C THR A 743 16.32 -18.92 -23.62
N TYR A 744 17.18 -19.25 -22.68
CA TYR A 744 18.61 -18.95 -22.68
C TYR A 744 19.36 -20.20 -23.10
N ALA A 745 19.91 -20.18 -24.32
CA ALA A 745 20.71 -21.29 -24.83
C ALA A 745 22.15 -21.15 -24.34
N THR A 746 22.72 -22.27 -23.90
CA THR A 746 24.10 -22.33 -23.39
C THR A 746 24.88 -23.44 -24.09
N GLU A 747 26.20 -23.37 -24.09
CA GLU A 747 27.03 -24.41 -24.72
C GLU A 747 27.11 -25.70 -23.89
N ARG A 748 26.90 -25.57 -22.58
CA ARG A 748 27.08 -26.62 -21.57
C ARG A 748 25.77 -26.88 -20.82
N PRO A 749 25.58 -28.08 -20.25
CA PRO A 749 24.46 -28.36 -19.36
C PRO A 749 24.35 -27.33 -18.23
N VAL A 750 23.12 -26.91 -17.92
CA VAL A 750 22.84 -25.97 -16.83
C VAL A 750 22.47 -26.79 -15.59
N ASN A 751 23.29 -26.71 -14.55
CA ASN A 751 23.09 -27.46 -13.31
C ASN A 751 22.35 -26.61 -12.27
N ALA A 752 22.65 -25.32 -12.20
CA ALA A 752 22.04 -24.37 -11.27
C ALA A 752 21.60 -23.10 -11.99
N VAL A 753 20.51 -22.51 -11.52
CA VAL A 753 20.01 -21.22 -12.01
C VAL A 753 19.64 -20.34 -10.82
N ALA A 754 19.92 -19.04 -10.94
CA ALA A 754 19.50 -18.04 -9.98
C ALA A 754 19.07 -16.77 -10.71
N MET A 755 18.04 -16.10 -10.22
CA MET A 755 17.60 -14.82 -10.76
C MET A 755 18.05 -13.71 -9.84
N SER A 756 18.52 -12.60 -10.43
CA SER A 756 18.83 -11.44 -9.63
C SER A 756 17.55 -10.84 -9.05
N PRO A 757 17.51 -10.53 -7.74
CA PRO A 757 16.36 -9.85 -7.13
C PRO A 757 16.34 -8.34 -7.44
N LEU A 758 17.40 -7.81 -8.06
CA LEU A 758 17.69 -6.37 -8.10
C LEU A 758 17.83 -5.76 -9.49
N LEU A 759 18.24 -6.55 -10.48
CA LEU A 759 18.50 -6.13 -11.85
C LEU A 759 17.91 -7.16 -12.81
N ASP A 760 17.61 -6.74 -14.04
CA ASP A 760 17.03 -7.61 -15.07
C ASP A 760 18.05 -8.55 -15.71
N HIS A 761 18.64 -9.44 -14.92
CA HIS A 761 19.49 -10.52 -15.42
C HIS A 761 19.36 -11.80 -14.60
N VAL A 762 19.78 -12.89 -15.22
CA VAL A 762 19.78 -14.24 -14.64
C VAL A 762 21.20 -14.79 -14.67
N VAL A 763 21.52 -15.65 -13.71
CA VAL A 763 22.82 -16.31 -13.60
C VAL A 763 22.63 -17.80 -13.79
N LEU A 764 23.37 -18.34 -14.75
CA LEU A 764 23.36 -19.75 -15.11
C LEU A 764 24.71 -20.37 -14.75
N GLY A 765 24.65 -21.45 -13.99
CA GLY A 765 25.80 -22.22 -13.53
C GLY A 765 25.73 -23.62 -14.11
N GLY A 766 26.82 -24.10 -14.67
CA GLY A 766 26.82 -25.36 -15.40
C GLY A 766 28.21 -25.88 -15.69
N GLY A 767 28.28 -27.14 -16.13
CA GLY A 767 29.55 -27.83 -16.36
C GLY A 767 29.41 -29.06 -17.24
N GLN A 768 30.54 -29.64 -17.62
CA GLN A 768 30.58 -30.87 -18.41
C GLN A 768 30.02 -32.04 -17.60
N ASP A 769 29.52 -33.06 -18.30
CA ASP A 769 29.04 -34.30 -17.69
C ASP A 769 30.16 -34.92 -16.83
N ALA A 770 29.84 -35.38 -15.62
CA ALA A 770 30.83 -35.85 -14.64
C ALA A 770 31.75 -36.95 -15.19
N SER A 771 31.28 -37.71 -16.19
CA SER A 771 32.04 -38.75 -16.91
C SER A 771 33.19 -38.23 -17.78
N SER A 772 33.27 -36.92 -18.01
CA SER A 772 34.23 -36.28 -18.93
C SER A 772 35.22 -35.32 -18.24
N VAL A 773 35.23 -35.29 -16.91
CA VAL A 773 36.13 -34.45 -16.10
C VAL A 773 37.54 -35.04 -16.12
N THR A 774 38.44 -34.47 -16.95
CA THR A 774 39.87 -34.83 -16.93
C THR A 774 40.59 -34.11 -15.79
N THR A 775 41.09 -34.85 -14.81
CA THR A 775 41.82 -34.37 -13.62
C THR A 775 43.28 -33.97 -13.89
N THR A 776 43.65 -33.62 -15.14
CA THR A 776 45.04 -33.22 -15.46
C THR A 776 45.19 -31.70 -15.50
N ASP A 777 46.15 -31.22 -14.70
CA ASP A 777 46.37 -29.86 -14.18
C ASP A 777 46.52 -28.68 -15.18
N HIS A 778 46.42 -28.90 -16.50
CA HIS A 778 46.65 -27.84 -17.49
C HIS A 778 45.38 -27.27 -18.15
N ARG A 779 44.18 -27.73 -17.75
CA ARG A 779 42.88 -27.17 -18.21
C ARG A 779 41.97 -26.69 -17.06
N ALA A 780 42.54 -26.53 -15.87
CA ALA A 780 41.86 -26.10 -14.66
C ALA A 780 41.47 -24.61 -14.75
N GLY A 781 40.16 -24.30 -14.78
CA GLY A 781 39.65 -22.91 -14.75
C GLY A 781 38.61 -22.50 -15.80
N LYS A 782 37.96 -23.45 -16.51
CA LYS A 782 36.96 -23.14 -17.55
C LYS A 782 35.49 -23.23 -17.09
N PHE A 783 35.19 -23.25 -15.79
CA PHE A 783 33.81 -23.22 -15.29
C PHE A 783 33.46 -21.82 -14.79
N GLU A 784 32.41 -21.26 -15.37
CA GLU A 784 32.03 -19.87 -15.20
C GLU A 784 30.54 -19.77 -14.89
N ALA A 785 30.18 -18.91 -13.94
CA ALA A 785 28.79 -18.50 -13.76
C ALA A 785 28.49 -17.43 -14.81
N LYS A 786 27.60 -17.71 -15.75
CA LYS A 786 27.28 -16.82 -16.86
C LYS A 786 26.06 -15.97 -16.56
N PHE A 787 26.15 -14.69 -16.90
CA PHE A 787 25.10 -13.68 -16.72
C PHE A 787 24.39 -13.45 -18.04
N TYR A 788 23.07 -13.48 -18.03
CA TYR A 788 22.24 -13.21 -19.19
C TYR A 788 21.22 -12.11 -18.89
N SER A 789 21.01 -11.19 -19.82
CA SER A 789 19.93 -10.20 -19.70
C SER A 789 18.58 -10.90 -19.72
N LYS A 790 17.75 -10.61 -18.71
CA LYS A 790 16.41 -11.20 -18.57
C LYS A 790 15.48 -10.78 -19.72
N VAL A 791 15.67 -9.55 -20.22
CA VAL A 791 14.85 -8.96 -21.29
C VAL A 791 15.39 -9.32 -22.67
N LEU A 792 16.70 -9.11 -22.89
CA LEU A 792 17.34 -9.20 -24.20
C LEU A 792 17.84 -10.60 -24.55
N GLN A 793 17.96 -11.51 -23.59
CA GLN A 793 18.55 -12.86 -23.74
C GLN A 793 20.05 -12.89 -24.07
N GLU A 794 20.72 -11.74 -24.11
CA GLU A 794 22.14 -11.65 -24.43
C GLU A 794 23.01 -11.98 -23.22
N GLU A 795 24.16 -12.62 -23.47
CA GLU A 795 25.18 -12.88 -22.44
C GLU A 795 25.87 -11.56 -22.07
N ILE A 796 25.73 -11.14 -20.81
CA ILE A 796 26.31 -9.90 -20.27
C ILE A 796 27.77 -10.12 -19.88
N GLY A 797 28.10 -11.31 -19.39
CA GLY A 797 29.44 -11.66 -18.93
C GLY A 797 29.50 -12.97 -18.16
N GLY A 798 30.70 -13.35 -17.70
CA GLY A 798 30.92 -14.60 -16.98
C GLY A 798 31.92 -14.42 -15.84
N VAL A 799 31.64 -15.04 -14.70
CA VAL A 799 32.52 -15.05 -13.54
C VAL A 799 33.25 -16.38 -13.45
N LYS A 800 34.57 -16.34 -13.70
CA LYS A 800 35.50 -17.47 -13.63
C LYS A 800 35.89 -17.75 -12.18
N GLY A 801 36.48 -18.92 -11.97
CA GLY A 801 37.17 -19.26 -10.71
C GLY A 801 36.85 -20.65 -10.18
N HIS A 802 35.84 -21.32 -10.72
CA HIS A 802 35.50 -22.69 -10.37
C HIS A 802 36.38 -23.70 -11.11
N PHE A 803 36.83 -24.72 -10.37
CA PHE A 803 37.62 -25.83 -10.91
C PHE A 803 36.75 -27.05 -11.28
N GLY A 804 35.50 -27.07 -10.82
CA GLY A 804 34.49 -28.07 -11.19
C GLY A 804 33.16 -27.44 -11.64
N PRO A 805 32.18 -28.27 -12.07
CA PRO A 805 30.83 -27.82 -12.39
C PRO A 805 30.17 -27.04 -11.24
N ILE A 806 29.41 -25.99 -11.59
CA ILE A 806 28.68 -25.18 -10.61
C ILE A 806 27.31 -25.82 -10.39
N ASN A 807 27.10 -26.41 -9.22
CA ASN A 807 25.89 -27.19 -8.88
C ASN A 807 24.90 -26.43 -7.99
N ALA A 808 25.31 -25.30 -7.42
CA ALA A 808 24.44 -24.43 -6.66
C ALA A 808 24.72 -22.97 -6.99
N LEU A 809 23.65 -22.20 -7.17
CA LEU A 809 23.70 -20.75 -7.28
C LEU A 809 22.63 -20.18 -6.36
N ALA A 810 22.98 -19.15 -5.62
CA ALA A 810 22.03 -18.39 -4.84
C ALA A 810 22.40 -16.92 -4.84
N PHE A 811 21.43 -16.07 -5.15
CA PHE A 811 21.48 -14.67 -4.78
C PHE A 811 21.04 -14.54 -3.33
N ASN A 812 21.61 -13.57 -2.62
CA ASN A 812 21.03 -13.16 -1.36
C ASN A 812 19.60 -12.61 -1.63
N PRO A 813 18.57 -12.94 -0.82
CA PRO A 813 17.21 -12.43 -1.00
C PRO A 813 17.09 -10.90 -1.11
N ASP A 814 17.96 -10.16 -0.42
CA ASP A 814 18.08 -8.69 -0.47
C ASP A 814 19.11 -8.22 -1.52
N GLY A 815 19.70 -9.14 -2.28
CA GLY A 815 20.80 -8.92 -3.19
C GLY A 815 22.15 -8.58 -2.55
N LYS A 816 22.24 -8.35 -1.22
CA LYS A 816 23.44 -7.90 -0.47
C LYS A 816 24.31 -9.07 0.00
N SER A 817 25.33 -8.88 0.84
CA SER A 817 26.08 -9.97 1.47
C SER A 817 25.58 -10.26 2.89
N ALA A 818 25.69 -11.52 3.34
CA ALA A 818 25.53 -11.87 4.75
C ALA A 818 26.59 -11.17 5.61
N GLY A 819 26.16 -10.52 6.69
CA GLY A 819 27.07 -9.97 7.70
C GLY A 819 27.92 -11.08 8.32
N LYS A 820 29.23 -10.81 8.46
CA LYS A 820 30.20 -11.69 9.14
C LYS A 820 29.68 -12.12 10.52
N CYS A 821 29.62 -13.42 10.76
CA CYS A 821 29.75 -13.96 12.10
C CYS A 821 31.22 -13.77 12.53
N LEU A 822 31.44 -13.01 13.61
CA LEU A 822 32.75 -12.67 14.15
C LEU A 822 33.46 -13.93 14.68
N PHE A 823 34.58 -14.29 14.04
CA PHE A 823 35.72 -14.88 14.74
C PHE A 823 36.94 -14.00 14.48
N GLU A 824 37.73 -13.82 15.53
CA GLU A 824 38.83 -12.87 15.69
C GLU A 824 39.87 -12.90 14.56
N TRP A 825 40.55 -11.76 14.45
CA TRP A 825 41.84 -11.43 13.82
C TRP A 825 41.71 -10.31 12.79
N GLY A 826 42.26 -9.16 13.19
CA GLY A 826 42.03 -7.85 12.61
C GLY A 826 42.48 -7.68 11.16
N ALA A 827 41.56 -7.19 10.33
CA ALA A 827 41.84 -6.38 9.17
C ALA A 827 40.56 -5.59 8.82
N ASN A 828 40.67 -4.25 8.81
CA ASN A 828 39.61 -3.36 8.32
C ASN A 828 39.47 -3.54 6.81
N VAL A 829 38.30 -4.01 6.35
CA VAL A 829 37.91 -4.02 4.94
C VAL A 829 36.48 -3.47 4.86
N GLU A 830 36.27 -2.51 3.95
CA GLU A 830 35.01 -1.78 3.71
C GLU A 830 33.82 -2.72 3.47
N MET A 831 32.67 -2.38 4.06
CA MET A 831 31.44 -3.17 4.05
C MET A 831 30.48 -2.74 2.94
N GLY A 832 29.88 -3.71 2.25
CA GLY A 832 28.58 -3.52 1.58
C GLY A 832 28.44 -4.00 0.13
N SER A 833 29.31 -4.86 -0.38
CA SER A 833 29.18 -5.38 -1.75
C SER A 833 28.16 -6.53 -1.83
N THR A 834 27.15 -6.33 -2.67
CA THR A 834 26.14 -7.32 -3.03
C THR A 834 26.78 -8.61 -3.47
N SER A 835 26.27 -9.77 -3.04
CA SER A 835 26.92 -11.02 -3.34
C SER A 835 25.98 -12.09 -3.87
N PHE A 836 26.42 -12.74 -4.94
CA PHE A 836 25.87 -14.05 -5.29
C PHE A 836 26.87 -15.12 -4.88
N SER A 837 26.34 -16.24 -4.42
CA SER A 837 27.13 -17.40 -4.06
C SER A 837 27.04 -18.44 -5.17
N SER A 838 28.16 -19.12 -5.39
CA SER A 838 28.25 -20.22 -6.35
C SER A 838 29.00 -21.38 -5.71
N GLY A 839 28.37 -22.54 -5.68
CA GLY A 839 28.92 -23.78 -5.15
C GLY A 839 29.43 -24.65 -6.28
N GLY A 840 30.73 -24.94 -6.28
CA GLY A 840 31.37 -25.84 -7.23
C GLY A 840 31.48 -27.26 -6.67
N GLU A 841 31.57 -28.24 -7.57
CA GLU A 841 31.89 -29.63 -7.22
C GLU A 841 33.35 -29.79 -6.74
N ASP A 842 34.16 -28.74 -6.85
CA ASP A 842 35.52 -28.67 -6.29
C ASP A 842 35.55 -28.55 -4.76
N GLY A 843 34.39 -28.56 -4.10
CA GLY A 843 34.26 -28.51 -2.64
C GLY A 843 34.28 -27.09 -2.07
N TYR A 844 34.33 -26.06 -2.92
CA TYR A 844 34.38 -24.67 -2.50
C TYR A 844 33.09 -23.92 -2.86
N VAL A 845 32.62 -23.12 -1.91
CA VAL A 845 31.60 -22.09 -2.16
C VAL A 845 32.33 -20.76 -2.35
N ARG A 846 32.06 -20.12 -3.48
CA ARG A 846 32.62 -18.80 -3.80
C ARG A 846 31.54 -17.76 -3.58
N LEU A 847 31.86 -16.78 -2.75
CA LEU A 847 31.07 -15.58 -2.55
C LEU A 847 31.64 -14.51 -3.49
N HIS A 848 30.85 -14.12 -4.47
CA HIS A 848 31.23 -13.11 -5.44
C HIS A 848 30.61 -11.80 -5.03
N HIS A 849 31.45 -10.80 -4.81
CA HIS A 849 31.03 -9.46 -4.49
C HIS A 849 30.93 -8.63 -5.77
N PHE A 850 29.81 -7.96 -5.98
CA PHE A 850 29.65 -7.03 -7.09
C PHE A 850 30.19 -5.65 -6.68
N ASP A 851 30.95 -5.06 -7.59
CA ASP A 851 31.45 -3.70 -7.45
C ASP A 851 30.32 -2.66 -7.65
N PRO A 852 30.45 -1.44 -7.14
CA PRO A 852 29.45 -0.37 -7.32
C PRO A 852 29.06 -0.11 -8.78
N ASP A 853 29.99 -0.34 -9.73
CA ASP A 853 29.77 -0.16 -11.16
C ASP A 853 28.71 -1.12 -11.73
N TYR A 854 28.49 -2.27 -11.09
CA TYR A 854 27.45 -3.23 -11.45
C TYR A 854 26.03 -2.62 -11.45
N PHE A 855 25.77 -1.64 -10.57
CA PHE A 855 24.47 -0.96 -10.50
C PHE A 855 24.31 0.16 -11.53
N SER A 856 25.38 0.50 -12.24
CA SER A 856 25.40 1.52 -13.29
C SER A 856 25.34 0.95 -14.70
N ILE A 857 25.34 -0.38 -14.83
CA ILE A 857 25.20 -1.07 -16.11
C ILE A 857 23.81 -0.71 -16.67
N LYS A 858 23.80 0.06 -17.75
CA LYS A 858 22.61 0.19 -18.61
C LYS A 858 22.43 -1.14 -19.34
N ILE A 859 21.55 -1.99 -18.83
CA ILE A 859 21.03 -3.16 -19.55
C ILE A 859 19.89 -2.69 -20.45
#